data_AF-A0A955QJ53-F1
#
_entry.id   AF-A0A955QJ53-F1
#
_cell.length_a   1.000
_cell.length_b   1.000
_cell.length_c   1.000
_cell.angle_alpha   90.00
_cell.angle_beta   90.00
_cell.angle_gamma   90.00
#
_symmetry.space_group_name_H-M   'P 1'
#
loop_
_entity.id
_entity.type
_entity.pdbx_description
1 polymer ?
#
loop_
_entity_poly.entity_id
_entity_poly.type
_entity_poly.pdbx_seq_one_letter_code
_entity_poly.pdbx_strand_id
1 'polypeptide(L)'
;MEADIQQDSGKTLRRFTIHALFPLSIFTEPLQQSEAVNKTHAYFHSIWKEDMHAIPRFLWNAKMRFGKTFTTYHLAKKLGAKRVLVVTFKPAVEDAWQTDLESHVDFDGWQYMSRNSNSDPTRVSPKKPLVYFGSFQDLLGRDDAGNIKPKNKWVHKVKWDLVVFDEYHFGAWRDTAKELFEGEEDAVAKKETKLEYATGLAEVNEDLTELSAKEPEFLPITTKAYLYLSGTPFRALATGEFIEEQIFNWTYTDEQRAKVEFATNNPSKWNPYGALPQLRLLTYQMPDELLAIASTGEFDEFDLNAFFEASGTRPKAKFKHKSDVQKWLDIIRGGYAPKSVEHLKTGTRPPFPYSDVRLLPYLQHSFWFLPNVAACHAMANLLAEKHNTFWHDYEVVVAAGATAGIGLDALPPVRKAIGSGFESKTITLSCGKLTTGVTVPQWSSILMLRNLKSPETYFQAAFRVQSSWSIKNPNGDNPNEEEILKPVCFVFDFAPTRALRQLSEYGIGLSPNEPNPENAVKELVSFLPVLAYDGANMTQIDAGGILDIAMAGTSATLLARKWESALLVNVDNNTLRRILDNPEAMAAVERIEGWRSLGDHILETIINKSEKVKELKNKAKDRDLTEKQKKQLTEEEKEYKSKRKLVQEKLIKFATRIPAFMYLTDFRENTLQDVITKLEPDLFLAVTGLTVKDFHLLVRLKVFNTEQMNQAVFAFRRYEDASLRYTGIESHPGLTHYGLYDTVVARE
;
A
#
# COMPACT_ATOMS: atom_id res chain seq x y z
N MET A 1 34.99 32.51 53.26
CA MET A 1 34.81 31.95 54.62
C MET A 1 33.52 31.17 54.61
N GLU A 2 33.42 29.90 54.96
CA GLU A 2 34.36 28.83 55.26
C GLU A 2 33.52 27.53 55.14
N ALA A 3 34.18 26.39 55.35
CA ALA A 3 33.66 25.04 55.51
C ALA A 3 33.58 24.22 54.21
N ASP A 4 34.59 23.43 53.87
CA ASP A 4 35.25 22.30 54.56
C ASP A 4 34.93 21.03 53.81
N ILE A 5 36.03 20.40 53.40
CA ILE A 5 36.12 19.15 52.69
C ILE A 5 36.19 18.05 53.74
N GLN A 6 35.29 17.08 53.68
CA GLN A 6 35.62 15.72 54.07
C GLN A 6 34.98 14.73 53.10
N GLN A 7 35.86 14.01 52.41
CA GLN A 7 35.56 12.83 51.62
C GLN A 7 35.02 11.72 52.53
N ASP A 8 33.93 11.08 52.11
CA ASP A 8 33.77 9.67 52.42
C ASP A 8 33.24 8.90 51.22
N SER A 9 33.87 7.76 51.02
CA SER A 9 33.79 6.83 49.90
C SER A 9 32.55 5.93 50.00
N GLY A 10 31.70 5.97 48.98
CA GLY A 10 30.56 5.07 48.87
C GLY A 10 29.93 5.13 47.49
N LYS A 11 30.46 4.33 46.55
CA LYS A 11 29.84 4.10 45.24
C LYS A 11 28.45 3.49 45.41
N THR A 12 27.43 4.34 45.46
CA THR A 12 26.04 3.95 45.23
C THR A 12 25.73 4.22 43.77
N LEU A 13 25.65 3.16 42.94
CA LEU A 13 25.04 3.24 41.61
C LEU A 13 23.59 3.71 41.79
N ARG A 14 23.34 5.00 41.57
CA ARG A 14 21.98 5.54 41.47
C ARG A 14 21.37 4.99 40.18
N ARG A 15 20.34 4.15 40.33
CA ARG A 15 19.31 3.90 39.34
C ARG A 15 18.81 5.25 38.80
N PHE A 16 19.22 5.61 37.59
CA PHE A 16 18.52 6.61 36.81
C PHE A 16 17.30 5.90 36.20
N THR A 17 16.15 6.05 36.86
CA THR A 17 14.86 5.78 36.22
C THR A 17 14.68 6.86 35.15
N ILE A 18 14.98 6.54 33.90
CA ILE A 18 14.70 7.39 32.74
C ILE A 18 13.18 7.38 32.52
N HIS A 19 12.44 8.14 33.32
CA HIS A 19 11.27 8.84 32.81
C HIS A 19 11.79 10.16 32.25
N ALA A 20 12.33 10.10 31.03
CA ALA A 20 12.68 11.30 30.30
C ALA A 20 11.38 12.05 29.99
N LEU A 21 11.15 13.14 30.74
CA LEU A 21 10.42 14.29 30.27
C LEU A 21 10.95 14.63 28.87
N PHE A 22 10.16 14.34 27.84
CA PHE A 22 10.40 14.91 26.51
C PHE A 22 10.41 16.43 26.69
N PRO A 23 11.51 17.15 26.39
CA PRO A 23 11.43 18.59 26.27
C PRO A 23 10.44 18.87 25.15
N LEU A 24 9.50 19.77 25.39
CA LEU A 24 8.62 20.38 24.39
C LEU A 24 9.49 20.89 23.22
N SER A 25 9.71 20.04 22.22
CA SER A 25 10.44 20.43 21.03
C SER A 25 9.53 21.31 20.20
N ILE A 26 9.94 22.55 19.96
CA ILE A 26 9.38 23.38 18.89
C ILE A 26 9.72 22.63 17.59
N PHE A 27 8.82 21.76 17.14
CA PHE A 27 8.98 21.02 15.90
C PHE A 27 8.59 21.97 14.77
N THR A 28 9.58 22.56 14.09
CA THR A 28 9.31 23.30 12.85
C THR A 28 8.82 22.31 11.81
N GLU A 29 7.60 22.55 11.30
CA GLU A 29 6.98 21.75 10.24
C GLU A 29 7.94 21.66 9.03
N PRO A 30 8.35 20.44 8.60
CA PRO A 30 9.14 20.25 7.39
C PRO A 30 8.48 20.88 6.15
N LEU A 31 9.29 21.39 5.22
CA LEU A 31 8.84 22.20 4.07
C LEU A 31 7.73 21.54 3.24
N GLN A 32 7.82 20.23 3.02
CA GLN A 32 6.83 19.43 2.30
C GLN A 32 5.48 19.30 3.02
N GLN A 33 5.49 19.28 4.37
CA GLN A 33 4.25 19.24 5.15
C GLN A 33 3.54 20.59 5.05
N SER A 34 4.29 21.70 5.18
CA SER A 34 3.75 23.03 4.95
C SER A 34 3.26 23.21 3.51
N GLU A 35 3.94 22.64 2.51
CA GLU A 35 3.47 22.63 1.12
C GLU A 35 2.14 21.90 0.95
N ALA A 36 2.00 20.70 1.52
CA ALA A 36 0.74 19.95 1.52
C ALA A 36 -0.41 20.79 2.11
N VAL A 37 -0.17 21.40 3.28
CA VAL A 37 -1.12 22.28 3.95
C VAL A 37 -1.48 23.49 3.07
N ASN A 38 -0.47 24.15 2.49
CA ASN A 38 -0.65 25.34 1.66
C ASN A 38 -1.43 25.04 0.37
N LYS A 39 -1.05 23.97 -0.34
CA LYS A 39 -1.68 23.56 -1.59
C LYS A 39 -3.14 23.20 -1.36
N THR A 40 -3.43 22.38 -0.35
CA THR A 40 -4.81 22.00 -0.01
C THR A 40 -5.63 23.20 0.45
N HIS A 41 -5.08 24.06 1.31
CA HIS A 41 -5.78 25.27 1.75
C HIS A 41 -6.09 26.19 0.56
N ALA A 42 -5.12 26.46 -0.31
CA ALA A 42 -5.33 27.29 -1.50
C ALA A 42 -6.40 26.72 -2.43
N TYR A 43 -6.37 25.40 -2.65
CA TYR A 43 -7.37 24.70 -3.45
C TYR A 43 -8.78 24.78 -2.84
N PHE A 44 -8.95 24.52 -1.54
CA PHE A 44 -10.26 24.64 -0.90
C PHE A 44 -10.81 26.06 -1.00
N HIS A 45 -9.97 27.07 -0.77
CA HIS A 45 -10.38 28.46 -0.90
C HIS A 45 -10.69 28.89 -2.33
N SER A 46 -10.01 28.35 -3.36
CA SER A 46 -10.35 28.66 -4.75
C SER A 46 -11.73 28.13 -5.09
N ILE A 47 -12.04 26.89 -4.70
CA ILE A 47 -13.37 26.30 -4.92
C ILE A 47 -14.45 27.05 -4.15
N TRP A 48 -14.24 27.41 -2.87
CA TRP A 48 -15.22 28.19 -2.12
C TRP A 48 -15.40 29.62 -2.61
N LYS A 49 -14.40 30.19 -3.30
CA LYS A 49 -14.51 31.49 -3.95
C LYS A 49 -15.42 31.43 -5.18
N GLU A 50 -15.41 30.32 -5.90
CA GLU A 50 -16.30 30.06 -7.03
C GLU A 50 -17.71 29.70 -6.57
N ASP A 51 -17.82 28.80 -5.59
CA ASP A 51 -19.08 28.40 -4.95
C ASP A 51 -18.86 28.11 -3.45
N MET A 52 -19.36 28.98 -2.58
CA MET A 52 -19.25 28.86 -1.12
C MET A 52 -20.01 27.64 -0.55
N HIS A 53 -20.90 27.04 -1.34
CA HIS A 53 -21.62 25.82 -0.96
C HIS A 53 -20.99 24.55 -1.56
N ALA A 54 -19.97 24.68 -2.41
CA ALA A 54 -19.22 23.55 -2.90
C ALA A 54 -18.45 22.86 -1.77
N ILE A 55 -18.31 21.53 -1.91
CA ILE A 55 -17.61 20.68 -0.94
C ILE A 55 -16.35 20.14 -1.64
N PRO A 56 -15.24 20.89 -1.64
CA PRO A 56 -14.03 20.46 -2.30
C PRO A 56 -13.45 19.20 -1.67
N ARG A 57 -12.72 18.44 -2.50
CA ARG A 57 -12.07 17.18 -2.16
C ARG A 57 -10.59 17.27 -2.52
N PHE A 58 -9.72 16.73 -1.68
CA PHE A 58 -8.28 16.76 -1.91
C PHE A 58 -7.62 15.48 -1.42
N LEU A 59 -6.70 14.93 -2.22
CA LEU A 59 -5.95 13.71 -1.92
C LEU A 59 -4.50 14.03 -1.58
N TRP A 60 -4.03 13.52 -0.45
CA TRP A 60 -2.62 13.39 -0.13
C TRP A 60 -2.17 11.97 -0.44
N ASN A 61 -1.51 11.81 -1.58
CA ASN A 61 -0.68 10.64 -1.89
C ASN A 61 0.67 10.83 -1.21
N ALA A 62 0.72 10.54 0.08
CA ALA A 62 1.90 10.76 0.90
C ALA A 62 2.36 9.45 1.54
N LYS A 63 3.63 9.10 1.31
CA LYS A 63 4.24 7.85 1.76
C LYS A 63 4.05 7.62 3.27
N MET A 64 4.25 6.38 3.67
CA MET A 64 4.23 6.04 5.10
C MET A 64 5.31 6.81 5.84
N ARG A 65 5.04 7.22 7.08
CA ARG A 65 5.92 8.10 7.89
C ARG A 65 6.08 9.55 7.40
N PHE A 66 5.27 10.01 6.45
CA PHE A 66 5.19 11.44 6.10
C PHE A 66 4.77 12.34 7.29
N GLY A 67 4.06 11.80 8.29
CA GLY A 67 3.44 12.61 9.35
C GLY A 67 2.05 13.14 8.97
N LYS A 68 1.26 12.33 8.25
CA LYS A 68 -0.07 12.71 7.73
C LYS A 68 -1.01 13.21 8.83
N THR A 69 -1.04 12.53 9.98
CA THR A 69 -1.84 12.89 11.16
C THR A 69 -1.50 14.30 11.64
N PHE A 70 -0.24 14.53 12.05
CA PHE A 70 0.25 15.85 12.45
C PHE A 70 -0.03 16.95 11.40
N THR A 71 0.30 16.69 10.13
CA THR A 71 0.09 17.64 9.01
C THR A 71 -1.40 17.97 8.81
N THR A 72 -2.29 17.01 9.04
CA THR A 72 -3.75 17.22 8.96
C THR A 72 -4.24 18.18 10.04
N TYR A 73 -3.70 18.10 11.25
CA TYR A 73 -4.03 19.05 12.31
C TYR A 73 -3.56 20.47 11.98
N HIS A 74 -2.39 20.62 11.33
CA HIS A 74 -1.96 21.92 10.81
C HIS A 74 -2.88 22.46 9.71
N LEU A 75 -3.35 21.62 8.79
CA LEU A 75 -4.37 22.02 7.81
C LEU A 75 -5.67 22.47 8.51
N ALA A 76 -6.16 21.68 9.47
CA ALA A 76 -7.38 22.02 10.22
C ALA A 76 -7.23 23.35 10.99
N LYS A 77 -6.08 23.57 11.63
CA LYS A 77 -5.74 24.83 12.30
C LYS A 77 -5.72 26.01 11.32
N LYS A 78 -5.11 25.83 10.15
CA LYS A 78 -5.03 26.86 9.10
C LYS A 78 -6.41 27.21 8.51
N LEU A 79 -7.28 26.22 8.32
CA LEU A 79 -8.67 26.41 7.91
C LEU A 79 -9.56 27.02 9.01
N GLY A 80 -9.06 27.13 10.24
CA GLY A 80 -9.86 27.54 11.40
C GLY A 80 -10.95 26.54 11.80
N ALA A 81 -10.79 25.26 11.41
CA ALA A 81 -11.75 24.20 11.67
C ALA A 81 -11.95 23.96 13.17
N LYS A 82 -13.22 23.84 13.61
CA LYS A 82 -13.61 23.56 14.99
C LYS A 82 -14.18 22.16 15.16
N ARG A 83 -14.70 21.56 14.09
CA ARG A 83 -15.21 20.19 14.09
C ARG A 83 -14.51 19.40 13.00
N VAL A 84 -13.61 18.51 13.41
CA VAL A 84 -12.87 17.62 12.52
C VAL A 84 -13.31 16.19 12.77
N LEU A 85 -13.73 15.48 11.73
CA LEU A 85 -14.05 14.07 11.79
C LEU A 85 -12.97 13.29 11.07
N VAL A 86 -12.35 12.33 11.75
CA VAL A 86 -11.39 11.40 11.17
C VAL A 86 -12.04 10.04 11.07
N VAL A 87 -12.06 9.49 9.86
CA VAL A 87 -12.66 8.20 9.53
C VAL A 87 -11.61 7.29 8.93
N THR A 88 -11.47 6.07 9.44
CA THR A 88 -10.51 5.09 8.93
C THR A 88 -11.11 3.69 8.82
N PHE A 89 -10.53 2.85 7.96
CA PHE A 89 -10.80 1.41 7.94
C PHE A 89 -9.92 0.62 8.92
N LYS A 90 -8.87 1.24 9.49
CA LYS A 90 -7.86 0.58 10.33
C LYS A 90 -7.85 1.23 11.72
N PRO A 91 -8.69 0.79 12.68
CA PRO A 91 -8.78 1.43 14.00
C PRO A 91 -7.48 1.44 14.79
N ALA A 92 -6.54 0.55 14.47
CA ALA A 92 -5.20 0.51 15.07
C ALA A 92 -4.41 1.83 14.97
N VAL A 93 -4.80 2.77 14.09
CA VAL A 93 -4.17 4.10 13.98
C VAL A 93 -4.70 5.12 15.00
N GLU A 94 -5.73 4.79 15.80
CA GLU A 94 -6.37 5.69 16.79
C GLU A 94 -5.34 6.36 17.72
N ASP A 95 -4.44 5.56 18.30
CA ASP A 95 -3.42 6.02 19.26
C ASP A 95 -2.42 6.99 18.65
N ALA A 96 -2.07 6.81 17.37
CA ALA A 96 -1.24 7.76 16.65
C ALA A 96 -1.96 9.11 16.47
N TRP A 97 -3.25 9.09 16.12
CA TRP A 97 -4.06 10.30 16.04
C TRP A 97 -4.21 11.01 17.39
N GLN A 98 -4.44 10.25 18.47
CA GLN A 98 -4.55 10.82 19.80
C GLN A 98 -3.23 11.44 20.26
N THR A 99 -2.14 10.69 20.17
CA THR A 99 -0.82 11.12 20.64
C THR A 99 -0.32 12.36 19.90
N ASP A 100 -0.47 12.41 18.57
CA ASP A 100 -0.04 13.58 17.78
C ASP A 100 -0.80 14.87 18.15
N LEU A 101 -2.06 14.75 18.59
CA LEU A 101 -2.85 15.92 19.02
C LEU A 101 -2.47 16.35 20.44
N GLU A 102 -2.36 15.39 21.37
CA GLU A 102 -2.17 15.67 22.79
C GLU A 102 -0.72 16.05 23.14
N SER A 103 0.26 15.60 22.34
CA SER A 103 1.68 15.81 22.64
C SER A 103 2.26 17.14 22.16
N HIS A 104 1.59 17.85 21.23
CA HIS A 104 2.17 19.02 20.58
C HIS A 104 1.52 20.34 21.02
N VAL A 105 2.35 21.33 21.35
CA VAL A 105 1.93 22.64 21.88
C VAL A 105 1.05 23.44 20.91
N ASP A 106 1.18 23.21 19.60
CA ASP A 106 0.37 23.89 18.59
C ASP A 106 -1.13 23.61 18.69
N PHE A 107 -1.50 22.51 19.34
CA PHE A 107 -2.87 22.06 19.49
C PHE A 107 -3.36 22.18 20.94
N ASP A 108 -2.70 23.02 21.75
CA ASP A 108 -3.18 23.31 23.10
C ASP A 108 -4.65 23.79 23.07
N GLY A 109 -5.45 23.23 23.97
CA GLY A 109 -6.90 23.45 24.05
C GLY A 109 -7.76 22.71 23.01
N TRP A 110 -7.18 21.93 22.10
CA TRP A 110 -7.93 20.99 21.25
C TRP A 110 -8.37 19.77 22.06
N GLN A 111 -9.45 19.13 21.63
CA GLN A 111 -10.02 17.97 22.31
C GLN A 111 -10.04 16.77 21.37
N TYR A 112 -9.53 15.64 21.84
CA TYR A 112 -9.63 14.35 21.16
C TYR A 112 -10.81 13.56 21.72
N MET A 113 -11.59 12.93 20.85
CA MET A 113 -12.63 11.98 21.25
C MET A 113 -12.69 10.80 20.28
N SER A 114 -13.08 9.65 20.78
CA SER A 114 -13.36 8.44 20.01
C SER A 114 -14.49 7.65 20.66
N ARG A 115 -14.78 6.45 20.14
CA ARG A 115 -15.73 5.51 20.77
C ARG A 115 -15.37 5.18 22.22
N ASN A 116 -14.08 5.24 22.57
CA ASN A 116 -13.58 4.93 23.91
C ASN A 116 -13.76 6.11 24.89
N SER A 117 -14.19 7.27 24.39
CA SER A 117 -14.45 8.45 25.22
C SER A 117 -15.80 8.31 25.94
N ASN A 118 -15.80 8.42 27.28
CA ASN A 118 -17.00 8.36 28.11
C ASN A 118 -17.88 9.63 28.08
N SER A 119 -17.76 10.46 27.04
CA SER A 119 -18.49 11.73 26.93
C SER A 119 -19.17 11.89 25.57
N ASP A 120 -20.26 12.65 25.56
CA ASP A 120 -21.07 12.94 24.38
C ASP A 120 -20.40 14.05 23.55
N PRO A 121 -19.95 13.78 22.30
CA PRO A 121 -19.28 14.76 21.45
C PRO A 121 -20.10 16.02 21.19
N THR A 122 -21.44 15.94 21.27
CA THR A 122 -22.32 17.08 21.06
C THR A 122 -22.33 18.08 22.22
N ARG A 123 -21.82 17.68 23.40
CA ARG A 123 -21.73 18.53 24.59
C ARG A 123 -20.45 19.37 24.63
N VAL A 124 -19.50 19.10 23.73
CA VAL A 124 -18.26 19.86 23.63
C VAL A 124 -18.57 21.27 23.14
N SER A 125 -18.00 22.28 23.82
CA SER A 125 -18.21 23.68 23.49
C SER A 125 -17.87 23.96 22.01
N PRO A 126 -18.73 24.68 21.26
CA PRO A 126 -18.43 25.11 19.88
C PRO A 126 -17.16 25.96 19.75
N LYS A 127 -16.71 26.59 20.85
CA LYS A 127 -15.52 27.46 20.85
C LYS A 127 -14.21 26.67 20.84
N LYS A 128 -14.21 25.43 21.33
CA LYS A 128 -13.03 24.57 21.38
C LYS A 128 -12.99 23.64 20.17
N PRO A 129 -11.84 23.51 19.48
CA PRO A 129 -11.68 22.52 18.42
C PRO A 129 -11.86 21.10 18.97
N LEU A 130 -12.63 20.29 18.26
CA LEU A 130 -12.86 18.88 18.56
C LEU A 130 -12.47 18.05 17.35
N VAL A 131 -11.60 17.08 17.59
CA VAL A 131 -11.30 15.98 16.67
C VAL A 131 -12.04 14.76 17.17
N TYR A 132 -12.93 14.22 16.36
CA TYR A 132 -13.55 12.93 16.62
C TYR A 132 -12.96 11.88 15.69
N PHE A 133 -12.43 10.81 16.25
CA PHE A 133 -11.89 9.67 15.51
C PHE A 133 -12.87 8.49 15.58
N GLY A 134 -13.16 7.89 14.44
CA GLY A 134 -14.00 6.69 14.38
C GLY A 134 -13.66 5.80 13.19
N SER A 135 -13.90 4.51 13.35
CA SER A 135 -13.79 3.60 12.20
C SER A 135 -15.03 3.70 11.31
N PHE A 136 -14.87 3.43 10.01
CA PHE A 136 -16.01 3.38 9.09
C PHE A 136 -17.11 2.46 9.61
N GLN A 137 -16.75 1.31 10.15
CA GLN A 137 -17.72 0.30 10.58
C GLN A 137 -18.39 0.68 11.90
N ASP A 138 -17.69 1.41 12.77
CA ASP A 138 -18.33 1.98 13.95
C ASP A 138 -19.32 3.07 13.54
N LEU A 139 -18.90 4.04 12.73
CA LEU A 139 -19.70 5.19 12.33
C LEU A 139 -20.89 4.82 11.41
N LEU A 140 -20.70 3.84 10.52
CA LEU A 140 -21.71 3.38 9.55
C LEU A 140 -22.43 2.10 9.91
N GLY A 141 -22.08 1.49 11.05
CA GLY A 141 -22.76 0.29 11.50
C GLY A 141 -24.27 0.55 11.57
N ARG A 142 -25.03 -0.28 10.85
CA ARG A 142 -26.50 -0.29 10.91
C ARG A 142 -26.97 -1.25 12.00
N ASP A 143 -28.17 -1.04 12.52
CA ASP A 143 -28.86 -2.05 13.34
C ASP A 143 -29.44 -3.17 12.45
N ASP A 144 -29.98 -4.22 13.08
CA ASP A 144 -30.56 -5.38 12.38
C ASP A 144 -31.75 -5.00 11.45
N ALA A 145 -32.28 -3.79 11.60
CA ALA A 145 -33.32 -3.22 10.74
C ALA A 145 -32.76 -2.35 9.59
N GLY A 146 -31.43 -2.22 9.47
CA GLY A 146 -30.78 -1.44 8.42
C GLY A 146 -30.69 0.07 8.69
N ASN A 147 -31.06 0.53 9.89
CA ASN A 147 -31.01 1.95 10.28
C ASN A 147 -29.65 2.33 10.87
N ILE A 148 -29.27 3.62 10.79
CA ILE A 148 -28.08 4.14 11.46
C ILE A 148 -28.21 3.91 12.97
N LYS A 149 -27.20 3.26 13.58
CA LYS A 149 -27.15 2.99 15.01
C LYS A 149 -27.49 4.27 15.82
N PRO A 150 -28.42 4.23 16.79
CA PRO A 150 -28.85 5.39 17.56
C PRO A 150 -27.68 6.18 18.17
N LYS A 151 -26.63 5.47 18.63
CA LYS A 151 -25.41 6.03 19.19
C LYS A 151 -24.58 6.88 18.22
N ASN A 152 -24.78 6.76 16.91
CA ASN A 152 -24.02 7.48 15.87
C ASN A 152 -24.87 8.51 15.12
N LYS A 153 -26.18 8.61 15.41
CA LYS A 153 -27.07 9.58 14.76
C LYS A 153 -26.57 11.02 14.89
N TRP A 154 -25.81 11.34 15.93
CA TRP A 154 -25.23 12.66 16.15
C TRP A 154 -24.19 13.04 15.09
N VAL A 155 -23.45 12.07 14.53
CA VAL A 155 -22.42 12.29 13.51
C VAL A 155 -23.01 12.97 12.27
N HIS A 156 -24.25 12.61 11.94
CA HIS A 156 -25.02 13.18 10.82
C HIS A 156 -25.66 14.53 11.15
N LYS A 157 -25.79 14.88 12.43
CA LYS A 157 -26.36 16.16 12.88
C LYS A 157 -25.31 17.24 13.03
N VAL A 158 -24.07 16.86 13.35
CA VAL A 158 -22.95 17.79 13.44
C VAL A 158 -22.59 18.25 12.03
N LYS A 159 -22.46 19.57 11.86
CA LYS A 159 -21.84 20.16 10.68
C LYS A 159 -20.33 20.16 10.89
N TRP A 160 -19.64 19.33 10.11
CA TRP A 160 -18.19 19.21 10.19
C TRP A 160 -17.53 20.30 9.35
N ASP A 161 -16.42 20.84 9.85
CA ASP A 161 -15.61 21.78 9.08
C ASP A 161 -14.66 21.03 8.14
N LEU A 162 -14.19 19.86 8.57
CA LEU A 162 -13.32 18.98 7.79
C LEU A 162 -13.64 17.52 8.11
N VAL A 163 -13.80 16.70 7.07
CA VAL A 163 -13.85 15.24 7.20
C VAL A 163 -12.59 14.67 6.55
N VAL A 164 -11.90 13.80 7.28
CA VAL A 164 -10.64 13.19 6.86
C VAL A 164 -10.86 11.69 6.72
N PHE A 165 -10.48 11.14 5.58
CA PHE A 165 -10.44 9.70 5.32
C PHE A 165 -9.01 9.20 5.39
N ASP A 166 -8.68 8.48 6.46
CA ASP A 166 -7.34 7.94 6.70
C ASP A 166 -7.20 6.51 6.16
N GLU A 167 -6.00 6.18 5.65
CA GLU A 167 -5.68 4.95 4.91
C GLU A 167 -6.66 4.71 3.75
N TYR A 168 -6.89 5.75 2.96
CA TYR A 168 -7.81 5.71 1.82
C TYR A 168 -7.26 4.83 0.69
N HIS A 169 -8.00 3.77 0.35
CA HIS A 169 -7.72 2.92 -0.81
C HIS A 169 -9.03 2.67 -1.57
N PHE A 170 -9.27 3.47 -2.61
CA PHE A 170 -10.49 3.40 -3.41
C PHE A 170 -10.74 2.01 -3.97
N GLY A 171 -11.89 1.40 -3.63
CA GLY A 171 -12.34 0.11 -4.15
C GLY A 171 -11.50 -1.13 -3.76
N ALA A 172 -10.34 -0.97 -3.13
CA ALA A 172 -9.42 -2.06 -2.76
C ALA A 172 -9.51 -2.46 -1.28
N TRP A 173 -10.27 -1.71 -0.48
CA TRP A 173 -10.33 -1.86 0.97
C TRP A 173 -10.71 -3.28 1.45
N ARG A 174 -11.53 -4.02 0.69
CA ARG A 174 -11.92 -5.41 1.01
C ARG A 174 -10.76 -6.38 0.91
N ASP A 175 -9.91 -6.22 -0.11
CA ASP A 175 -8.79 -7.13 -0.37
C ASP A 175 -7.67 -6.83 0.64
N THR A 176 -7.36 -5.55 0.86
CA THR A 176 -6.37 -5.12 1.86
C THR A 176 -6.78 -5.50 3.29
N ALA A 177 -8.05 -5.30 3.67
CA ALA A 177 -8.52 -5.65 5.01
C ALA A 177 -8.47 -7.17 5.25
N LYS A 178 -8.87 -7.99 4.27
CA LYS A 178 -8.77 -9.45 4.38
C LYS A 178 -7.33 -9.90 4.53
N GLU A 179 -6.42 -9.39 3.69
CA GLU A 179 -5.01 -9.76 3.71
C GLU A 179 -4.32 -9.47 5.06
N LEU A 180 -4.70 -8.39 5.74
CA LEU A 180 -4.13 -8.01 7.04
C LEU A 180 -4.42 -9.01 8.16
N PHE A 181 -5.56 -9.73 8.11
CA PHE A 181 -5.93 -10.76 9.10
C PHE A 181 -5.84 -12.19 8.54
N GLU A 182 -5.50 -12.36 7.25
CA GLU A 182 -5.20 -13.66 6.66
C GLU A 182 -4.01 -14.28 7.42
N GLY A 183 -4.28 -15.34 8.17
CA GLY A 183 -3.28 -16.07 8.97
C GLY A 183 -3.47 -15.99 10.49
N GLU A 184 -4.33 -15.11 11.00
CA GLU A 184 -4.72 -15.08 12.42
C GLU A 184 -5.65 -16.26 12.77
N GLU A 185 -5.66 -16.70 14.03
CA GLU A 185 -6.56 -17.78 14.48
C GLU A 185 -8.03 -17.40 14.23
N ASP A 186 -8.87 -18.28 13.69
CA ASP A 186 -10.28 -17.96 13.36
C ASP A 186 -11.05 -17.20 14.45
N ALA A 187 -10.86 -17.55 15.72
CA ALA A 187 -11.50 -16.87 16.83
C ALA A 187 -10.93 -15.46 17.08
N VAL A 188 -9.63 -15.27 16.86
CA VAL A 188 -8.90 -14.01 16.96
C VAL A 188 -9.15 -13.16 15.74
N ALA A 189 -8.99 -13.70 14.53
CA ALA A 189 -9.40 -13.08 13.29
C ALA A 189 -10.87 -12.63 13.37
N LYS A 190 -11.80 -13.47 13.84
CA LYS A 190 -13.21 -13.04 14.07
C LYS A 190 -13.33 -12.00 15.16
N LYS A 191 -12.54 -12.04 16.23
CA LYS A 191 -12.62 -11.08 17.35
C LYS A 191 -11.98 -9.74 17.00
N GLU A 192 -10.84 -9.73 16.32
CA GLU A 192 -10.15 -8.57 15.74
C GLU A 192 -10.94 -8.01 14.57
N THR A 193 -11.47 -8.84 13.68
CA THR A 193 -12.44 -8.40 12.67
C THR A 193 -13.70 -7.82 13.35
N LYS A 194 -14.21 -8.40 14.44
CA LYS A 194 -15.34 -7.81 15.19
C LYS A 194 -14.96 -6.53 15.97
N LEU A 195 -13.74 -6.43 16.49
CA LEU A 195 -13.25 -5.26 17.23
C LEU A 195 -12.94 -4.12 16.25
N GLU A 196 -12.25 -4.42 15.16
CA GLU A 196 -11.80 -3.47 14.16
C GLU A 196 -12.90 -3.13 13.14
N TYR A 197 -13.78 -4.08 12.81
CA TYR A 197 -14.77 -3.91 11.73
C TYR A 197 -16.24 -4.09 12.15
N ALA A 198 -16.56 -4.28 13.44
CA ALA A 198 -17.92 -4.49 13.96
C ALA A 198 -18.74 -5.61 13.26
N THR A 199 -19.87 -6.00 13.83
CA THR A 199 -20.65 -7.21 13.45
C THR A 199 -21.38 -7.17 12.08
N GLY A 200 -21.25 -6.11 11.28
CA GLY A 200 -22.06 -5.88 10.06
C GLY A 200 -21.36 -6.10 8.71
N LEU A 201 -20.12 -6.58 8.70
CA LEU A 201 -19.27 -6.66 7.50
C LEU A 201 -19.90 -7.35 6.29
N ALA A 202 -20.70 -8.40 6.47
CA ALA A 202 -21.25 -9.16 5.35
C ALA A 202 -22.26 -8.33 4.51
N GLU A 203 -23.12 -7.54 5.16
CA GLU A 203 -24.14 -6.71 4.50
C GLU A 203 -23.57 -5.38 3.98
N VAL A 204 -22.54 -4.85 4.64
CA VAL A 204 -21.87 -3.60 4.27
C VAL A 204 -21.00 -3.78 3.00
N ASN A 205 -20.55 -5.00 2.70
CA ASN A 205 -19.54 -5.32 1.67
C ASN A 205 -20.02 -5.29 0.21
N GLU A 206 -21.25 -5.71 -0.09
CA GLU A 206 -21.78 -5.67 -1.48
C GLU A 206 -22.19 -4.25 -1.87
N ASP A 207 -22.77 -3.50 -0.93
CA ASP A 207 -23.17 -2.12 -1.13
C ASP A 207 -21.96 -1.19 -1.35
N LEU A 208 -20.82 -1.39 -0.66
CA LEU A 208 -19.65 -0.50 -0.74
C LEU A 208 -18.90 -0.50 -2.09
N THR A 209 -18.92 -1.62 -2.81
CA THR A 209 -18.27 -1.72 -4.14
C THR A 209 -19.10 -1.00 -5.21
N GLU A 210 -20.40 -0.82 -4.97
CA GLU A 210 -21.30 -0.04 -5.82
C GLU A 210 -21.48 1.41 -5.34
N LEU A 211 -21.37 1.67 -4.03
CA LEU A 211 -21.44 2.98 -3.40
C LEU A 211 -20.15 3.80 -3.54
N SER A 212 -19.02 3.17 -3.86
CA SER A 212 -17.78 3.88 -4.21
C SER A 212 -17.94 4.80 -5.42
N ALA A 213 -19.01 4.64 -6.20
CA ALA A 213 -19.30 5.54 -7.31
C ALA A 213 -19.70 6.96 -6.89
N LYS A 214 -20.21 7.18 -5.65
CA LYS A 214 -20.57 8.50 -5.09
C LYS A 214 -20.44 8.55 -3.55
N GLU A 215 -19.28 8.96 -3.07
CA GLU A 215 -18.93 9.13 -1.65
C GLU A 215 -19.94 9.88 -0.76
N PRO A 216 -20.64 10.97 -1.20
CA PRO A 216 -21.67 11.60 -0.37
C PRO A 216 -22.87 10.70 -0.03
N GLU A 217 -23.00 9.53 -0.66
CA GLU A 217 -24.07 8.56 -0.38
C GLU A 217 -23.69 7.54 0.70
N PHE A 218 -22.39 7.34 0.93
CA PHE A 218 -21.86 6.34 1.86
C PHE A 218 -21.91 6.81 3.32
N LEU A 219 -21.62 8.09 3.56
CA LEU A 219 -21.75 8.79 4.85
C LEU A 219 -22.57 10.06 4.58
N PRO A 220 -23.89 10.11 4.85
CA PRO A 220 -24.68 11.33 4.73
C PRO A 220 -24.29 12.30 5.85
N ILE A 221 -23.08 12.83 5.78
CA ILE A 221 -22.48 13.74 6.74
C ILE A 221 -22.43 15.10 6.06
N THR A 222 -22.82 16.13 6.82
CA THR A 222 -22.69 17.51 6.36
C THR A 222 -21.28 17.99 6.68
N THR A 223 -20.49 18.31 5.65
CA THR A 223 -19.13 18.86 5.80
C THR A 223 -18.89 20.03 4.86
N LYS A 224 -17.88 20.85 5.15
CA LYS A 224 -17.39 21.90 4.25
C LYS A 224 -16.31 21.40 3.27
N ALA A 225 -15.54 20.39 3.64
CA ALA A 225 -14.48 19.82 2.80
C ALA A 225 -14.16 18.36 3.18
N TYR A 226 -13.54 17.64 2.24
CA TYR A 226 -12.99 16.30 2.42
C TYR A 226 -11.48 16.26 2.13
N LEU A 227 -10.72 15.65 3.05
CA LEU A 227 -9.32 15.31 2.87
C LEU A 227 -9.16 13.78 2.83
N TYR A 228 -8.43 13.28 1.85
CA TYR A 228 -8.12 11.87 1.69
C TYR A 228 -6.63 11.65 1.92
N LEU A 229 -6.30 10.70 2.79
CA LEU A 229 -4.94 10.39 3.18
C LEU A 229 -4.60 8.97 2.73
N SER A 230 -3.62 8.82 1.85
CA SER A 230 -3.19 7.50 1.36
C SER A 230 -1.68 7.42 1.21
N GLY A 231 -1.12 6.25 1.53
CA GLY A 231 0.27 5.92 1.20
C GLY A 231 0.46 5.26 -0.16
N THR A 232 -0.62 4.70 -0.72
CA THR A 232 -0.63 3.94 -1.97
C THR A 232 -2.02 4.03 -2.63
N PRO A 233 -2.41 5.22 -3.16
CA PRO A 233 -3.72 5.42 -3.78
C PRO A 233 -3.77 4.93 -5.24
N PHE A 234 -3.17 3.78 -5.58
CA PHE A 234 -2.97 3.33 -6.97
C PHE A 234 -4.26 3.36 -7.80
N ARG A 235 -5.37 2.84 -7.26
CA ARG A 235 -6.66 2.85 -7.96
C ARG A 235 -7.26 4.25 -8.10
N ALA A 236 -7.11 5.12 -7.10
CA ALA A 236 -7.63 6.49 -7.16
C ALA A 236 -6.86 7.34 -8.18
N LEU A 237 -5.55 7.13 -8.25
CA LEU A 237 -4.69 7.71 -9.29
C LEU A 237 -5.08 7.17 -10.68
N ALA A 238 -5.17 5.85 -10.84
CA ALA A 238 -5.38 5.22 -12.13
C ALA A 238 -6.77 5.41 -12.75
N THR A 239 -7.79 5.66 -11.91
CA THR A 239 -9.15 5.96 -12.39
C THR A 239 -9.33 7.46 -12.68
N GLY A 240 -8.36 8.29 -12.31
CA GLY A 240 -8.48 9.75 -12.32
C GLY A 240 -9.68 10.23 -11.52
N GLU A 241 -9.90 9.63 -10.35
CA GLU A 241 -10.93 10.03 -9.38
C GLU A 241 -10.72 11.47 -8.92
N PHE A 242 -9.44 11.83 -8.76
CA PHE A 242 -8.96 13.17 -8.47
C PHE A 242 -8.26 13.72 -9.71
N ILE A 243 -8.48 15.01 -10.01
CA ILE A 243 -7.67 15.72 -11.01
C ILE A 243 -6.33 16.11 -10.40
N GLU A 244 -5.33 16.41 -11.21
CA GLU A 244 -3.96 16.73 -10.76
C GLU A 244 -3.92 17.87 -9.72
N GLU A 245 -4.76 18.88 -9.90
CA GLU A 245 -4.89 20.02 -8.98
C GLU A 245 -5.42 19.63 -7.58
N GLN A 246 -6.13 18.49 -7.50
CA GLN A 246 -6.69 17.94 -6.25
C GLN A 246 -5.73 16.98 -5.53
N ILE A 247 -4.50 16.81 -6.03
CA ILE A 247 -3.55 15.83 -5.50
C ILE A 247 -2.29 16.53 -5.00
N PHE A 248 -1.87 16.17 -3.80
CA PHE A 248 -0.50 16.36 -3.31
C PHE A 248 0.22 15.01 -3.32
N ASN A 249 1.37 14.96 -3.99
CA ASN A 249 2.20 13.77 -4.09
C ASN A 249 3.47 13.96 -3.25
N TRP A 250 3.76 12.99 -2.39
CA TRP A 250 5.03 12.88 -1.68
C TRP A 250 5.36 11.40 -1.47
N THR A 251 6.10 10.84 -2.41
CA THR A 251 6.45 9.42 -2.45
C THR A 251 7.77 9.14 -1.72
N TYR A 252 8.17 7.86 -1.67
CA TYR A 252 9.49 7.51 -1.15
C TYR A 252 10.63 8.09 -2.00
N THR A 253 10.49 8.15 -3.33
CA THR A 253 11.51 8.74 -4.21
C THR A 253 11.64 10.24 -3.98
N ASP A 254 10.53 10.94 -3.77
CA ASP A 254 10.53 12.37 -3.44
C ASP A 254 11.27 12.66 -2.13
N GLU A 255 11.04 11.87 -1.09
CA GLU A 255 11.78 12.00 0.18
C GLU A 255 13.27 11.79 0.01
N GLN A 256 13.67 10.72 -0.69
CA GLN A 256 15.09 10.41 -0.83
C GLN A 256 15.80 11.41 -1.75
N ARG A 257 15.11 11.93 -2.78
CA ARG A 257 15.57 13.05 -3.60
C ARG A 257 15.77 14.29 -2.74
N ALA A 258 14.75 14.69 -1.97
CA ALA A 258 14.82 15.84 -1.08
C ALA A 258 15.94 15.70 -0.03
N LYS A 259 16.16 14.49 0.48
CA LYS A 259 17.28 14.18 1.38
C LYS A 259 18.63 14.48 0.73
N VAL A 260 18.86 14.00 -0.49
CA VAL A 260 20.12 14.20 -1.24
C VAL A 260 20.30 15.66 -1.65
N GLU A 261 19.27 16.29 -2.20
CA GLU A 261 19.29 17.68 -2.64
C GLU A 261 19.50 18.63 -1.46
N PHE A 262 18.85 18.40 -0.32
CA PHE A 262 19.05 19.22 0.87
C PHE A 262 20.49 19.12 1.37
N ALA A 263 21.05 17.91 1.45
CA ALA A 263 22.43 17.70 1.86
C ALA A 263 23.42 18.41 0.92
N THR A 264 23.14 18.39 -0.38
CA THR A 264 23.97 19.03 -1.42
C THR A 264 23.88 20.56 -1.35
N ASN A 265 22.67 21.11 -1.22
CA ASN A 265 22.42 22.55 -1.25
C ASN A 265 22.67 23.23 0.10
N ASN A 266 22.62 22.49 1.21
CA ASN A 266 22.77 23.02 2.57
C ASN A 266 23.72 22.14 3.42
N PRO A 267 24.99 21.96 3.02
CA PRO A 267 25.91 21.00 3.65
C PRO A 267 26.21 21.29 5.13
N SER A 268 26.05 22.54 5.57
CA SER A 268 26.27 22.99 6.94
C SER A 268 25.00 23.10 7.79
N LYS A 269 23.82 22.77 7.24
CA LYS A 269 22.56 22.80 7.99
C LYS A 269 22.10 21.39 8.33
N TRP A 270 21.38 21.27 9.45
CA TRP A 270 20.69 20.03 9.80
C TRP A 270 19.71 19.64 8.69
N ASN A 271 19.80 18.40 8.23
CA ASN A 271 18.94 17.86 7.18
C ASN A 271 17.68 17.25 7.80
N PRO A 272 16.48 17.80 7.56
CA PRO A 272 15.24 17.30 8.16
C PRO A 272 14.87 15.88 7.71
N TYR A 273 15.46 15.40 6.61
CA TYR A 273 15.29 14.04 6.09
C TYR A 273 16.44 13.10 6.47
N GLY A 274 17.48 13.61 7.15
CA GLY A 274 18.72 12.89 7.42
C GLY A 274 18.49 11.56 8.14
N ALA A 275 17.68 11.59 9.20
CA ALA A 275 17.39 10.43 10.05
C ALA A 275 16.48 9.36 9.41
N LEU A 276 15.90 9.62 8.23
CA LEU A 276 15.04 8.67 7.54
C LEU A 276 15.91 7.69 6.74
N PRO A 277 15.95 6.39 7.11
CA PRO A 277 16.83 5.44 6.47
C PRO A 277 16.46 5.18 5.01
N GLN A 278 17.48 4.92 4.20
CA GLN A 278 17.30 4.36 2.86
C GLN A 278 16.92 2.88 2.98
N LEU A 279 15.88 2.45 2.26
CA LEU A 279 15.45 1.06 2.18
C LEU A 279 16.29 0.31 1.13
N ARG A 280 16.75 -0.89 1.46
CA ARG A 280 17.46 -1.79 0.55
C ARG A 280 16.77 -3.15 0.49
N LEU A 281 16.47 -3.62 -0.72
CA LEU A 281 15.83 -4.92 -0.93
C LEU A 281 16.88 -5.94 -1.35
N LEU A 282 17.00 -7.02 -0.59
CA LEU A 282 17.87 -8.15 -0.91
C LEU A 282 16.99 -9.38 -1.14
N THR A 283 16.99 -9.88 -2.37
CA THR A 283 16.23 -11.07 -2.76
C THR A 283 17.16 -12.26 -2.91
N TYR A 284 16.80 -13.42 -2.37
CA TYR A 284 17.61 -14.63 -2.43
C TYR A 284 16.85 -15.74 -3.13
N GLN A 285 17.43 -16.26 -4.21
CA GLN A 285 16.99 -17.52 -4.78
C GLN A 285 17.36 -18.66 -3.84
N MET A 286 16.36 -19.43 -3.42
CA MET A 286 16.57 -20.61 -2.60
C MET A 286 17.11 -21.77 -3.42
N PRO A 287 17.92 -22.68 -2.81
CA PRO A 287 18.40 -23.87 -3.51
C PRO A 287 17.26 -24.74 -4.04
N ASP A 288 17.48 -25.40 -5.17
CA ASP A 288 16.48 -26.25 -5.85
C ASP A 288 15.86 -27.31 -4.93
N GLU A 289 16.62 -27.83 -3.96
CA GLU A 289 16.10 -28.78 -2.96
C GLU A 289 15.01 -28.19 -2.06
N LEU A 290 15.04 -26.88 -1.77
CA LEU A 290 13.99 -26.19 -1.03
C LEU A 290 12.84 -25.79 -1.96
N LEU A 291 13.15 -25.39 -3.20
CA LEU A 291 12.14 -25.04 -4.20
C LEU A 291 11.20 -26.22 -4.47
N ALA A 292 11.74 -27.42 -4.66
CA ALA A 292 10.98 -28.65 -4.95
C ALA A 292 9.90 -28.99 -3.90
N ILE A 293 10.00 -28.45 -2.69
CA ILE A 293 9.06 -28.70 -1.58
C ILE A 293 7.81 -27.81 -1.69
N ALA A 294 7.98 -26.62 -2.25
CA ALA A 294 6.98 -25.55 -2.22
C ALA A 294 6.81 -24.84 -3.58
N SER A 295 7.08 -25.53 -4.68
CA SER A 295 6.67 -25.09 -6.02
C SER A 295 5.17 -25.34 -6.20
N THR A 296 4.35 -24.30 -6.13
CA THR A 296 2.92 -24.38 -6.43
C THR A 296 2.44 -23.19 -7.25
N GLY A 297 1.69 -23.45 -8.33
CA GLY A 297 1.02 -22.43 -9.14
C GLY A 297 1.36 -22.48 -10.63
N GLU A 298 0.75 -21.59 -11.42
CA GLU A 298 0.98 -21.47 -12.88
C GLU A 298 2.39 -20.97 -13.24
N PHE A 299 3.19 -20.51 -12.26
CA PHE A 299 4.48 -19.81 -12.47
C PHE A 299 5.73 -20.56 -11.97
N ASP A 300 5.58 -21.76 -11.39
CA ASP A 300 6.68 -22.51 -10.74
C ASP A 300 7.48 -21.66 -9.73
N GLU A 301 6.78 -20.72 -9.06
CA GLU A 301 7.36 -19.81 -8.05
C GLU A 301 7.45 -20.50 -6.69
N PHE A 302 8.47 -20.13 -5.89
CA PHE A 302 8.62 -20.59 -4.51
C PHE A 302 7.51 -20.04 -3.61
N ASP A 303 6.60 -20.90 -3.18
CA ASP A 303 5.50 -20.53 -2.30
C ASP A 303 5.94 -20.50 -0.83
N LEU A 304 6.16 -19.30 -0.30
CA LEU A 304 6.55 -19.10 1.09
C LEU A 304 5.46 -19.54 2.09
N ASN A 305 4.18 -19.46 1.73
CA ASN A 305 3.10 -19.92 2.61
C ASN A 305 3.10 -21.45 2.75
N ALA A 306 3.35 -22.17 1.65
CA ALA A 306 3.50 -23.63 1.66
C ALA A 306 4.78 -24.05 2.39
N PHE A 307 5.90 -23.38 2.12
CA PHE A 307 7.18 -23.69 2.75
C PHE A 307 7.14 -23.53 4.28
N PHE A 308 6.56 -22.43 4.76
CA PHE A 308 6.38 -22.16 6.19
C PHE A 308 5.03 -22.66 6.75
N GLU A 309 4.40 -23.64 6.09
CA GLU A 309 3.17 -24.25 6.59
C GLU A 309 3.40 -24.91 7.96
N ALA A 310 2.55 -24.59 8.93
CA ALA A 310 2.66 -25.09 10.29
C ALA A 310 1.30 -25.44 10.86
N SER A 311 1.29 -26.38 11.81
CA SER A 311 0.09 -26.82 12.51
C SER A 311 0.35 -26.94 14.01
N GLY A 312 -0.72 -27.04 14.79
CA GLY A 312 -0.67 -27.09 16.26
C GLY A 312 -0.70 -25.71 16.91
N THR A 313 -0.74 -25.71 18.24
CA THR A 313 -0.86 -24.49 19.04
C THR A 313 0.32 -24.31 19.98
N ARG A 314 0.89 -23.11 20.00
CA ARG A 314 1.95 -22.67 20.92
C ARG A 314 3.08 -23.69 21.12
N PRO A 315 3.30 -24.37 22.28
CA PRO A 315 4.45 -25.25 22.42
C PRO A 315 4.34 -26.52 21.56
N LYS A 316 3.14 -26.83 21.04
CA LYS A 316 2.91 -27.95 20.12
C LYS A 316 2.96 -27.54 18.65
N ALA A 317 3.10 -26.23 18.36
CA ALA A 317 3.18 -25.75 17.00
C ALA A 317 4.46 -26.26 16.33
N LYS A 318 4.33 -26.84 15.14
CA LYS A 318 5.45 -27.37 14.34
C LYS A 318 5.22 -27.12 12.85
N PHE A 319 6.32 -26.83 12.15
CA PHE A 319 6.33 -26.81 10.70
C PHE A 319 6.08 -28.20 10.14
N LYS A 320 5.32 -28.25 9.05
CA LYS A 320 5.15 -29.45 8.23
C LYS A 320 6.49 -29.88 7.62
N HIS A 321 7.26 -28.90 7.13
CA HIS A 321 8.59 -29.08 6.52
C HIS A 321 9.71 -28.65 7.48
N LYS A 322 9.67 -29.13 8.74
CA LYS A 322 10.59 -28.68 9.81
C LYS A 322 12.08 -28.82 9.44
N SER A 323 12.47 -29.93 8.82
CA SER A 323 13.85 -30.17 8.37
C SER A 323 14.34 -29.09 7.40
N ASP A 324 13.47 -28.68 6.50
CA ASP A 324 13.80 -27.77 5.40
C ASP A 324 13.79 -26.31 5.88
N VAL A 325 12.90 -25.98 6.81
CA VAL A 325 12.97 -24.71 7.55
C VAL A 325 14.24 -24.62 8.39
N GLN A 326 14.71 -25.72 8.99
CA GLN A 326 16.01 -25.74 9.69
C GLN A 326 17.17 -25.50 8.72
N LYS A 327 17.17 -26.16 7.54
CA LYS A 327 18.17 -25.87 6.49
C LYS A 327 18.14 -24.40 6.08
N TRP A 328 16.96 -23.81 5.94
CA TRP A 328 16.80 -22.38 5.67
C TRP A 328 17.42 -21.51 6.76
N LEU A 329 17.23 -21.83 8.05
CA LEU A 329 17.91 -21.15 9.16
C LEU A 329 19.44 -21.26 9.07
N ASP A 330 19.96 -22.36 8.54
CA ASP A 330 21.40 -22.53 8.30
C ASP A 330 21.87 -21.71 7.09
N ILE A 331 21.09 -21.63 6.02
CA ILE A 331 21.36 -20.79 4.83
C ILE A 331 21.47 -19.31 5.21
N ILE A 332 20.51 -18.75 5.94
CA ILE A 332 20.52 -17.32 6.29
C ILE A 332 21.66 -16.96 7.26
N ARG A 333 22.28 -17.97 7.89
CA ARG A 333 23.51 -17.85 8.70
C ARG A 333 24.78 -18.18 7.91
N GLY A 334 24.68 -18.38 6.60
CA GLY A 334 25.81 -18.72 5.74
C GLY A 334 26.38 -20.12 5.97
N GLY A 335 25.63 -21.01 6.64
CA GLY A 335 26.02 -22.38 6.98
C GLY A 335 25.74 -23.41 5.88
N TYR A 336 25.22 -22.99 4.72
CA TYR A 336 24.90 -23.90 3.62
C TYR A 336 26.15 -24.34 2.85
N ALA A 337 26.58 -25.57 3.12
CA ALA A 337 27.84 -26.14 2.63
C ALA A 337 27.89 -26.62 1.16
N PRO A 338 26.80 -27.02 0.46
CA PRO A 338 26.92 -27.67 -0.86
C PRO A 338 27.56 -26.81 -1.96
N LYS A 339 27.55 -25.47 -1.83
CA LYS A 339 28.18 -24.54 -2.79
C LYS A 339 29.50 -23.94 -2.32
N SER A 340 30.09 -24.46 -1.24
CA SER A 340 31.42 -24.04 -0.75
C SER A 340 32.50 -24.09 -1.83
N VAL A 341 32.41 -25.03 -2.78
CA VAL A 341 33.32 -25.13 -3.95
C VAL A 341 33.11 -23.99 -4.96
N GLU A 342 31.89 -23.49 -5.16
CA GLU A 342 31.63 -22.32 -6.03
C GLU A 342 32.08 -21.02 -5.36
N HIS A 343 31.88 -20.88 -4.05
CA HIS A 343 32.37 -19.72 -3.29
C HIS A 343 33.91 -19.60 -3.30
N LEU A 344 34.61 -20.74 -3.37
CA LEU A 344 36.06 -20.77 -3.54
C LEU A 344 36.50 -20.31 -4.93
N LYS A 345 35.64 -20.44 -5.97
CA LYS A 345 35.92 -19.99 -7.35
C LYS A 345 35.68 -18.50 -7.53
N THR A 346 34.66 -17.92 -6.90
CA THR A 346 34.32 -16.49 -7.01
C THR A 346 35.05 -15.61 -5.99
N GLY A 347 35.72 -16.22 -5.00
CA GLY A 347 36.52 -15.52 -3.98
C GLY A 347 35.71 -14.69 -2.99
N THR A 348 34.38 -14.67 -3.09
CA THR A 348 33.48 -13.87 -2.25
C THR A 348 32.27 -14.68 -1.81
N ARG A 349 31.93 -14.59 -0.52
CA ARG A 349 30.70 -15.20 0.03
C ARG A 349 29.52 -14.23 -0.19
N PRO A 350 28.35 -14.71 -0.60
CA PRO A 350 27.17 -13.87 -0.72
C PRO A 350 26.76 -13.30 0.65
N PRO A 351 26.26 -12.07 0.70
CA PRO A 351 25.89 -11.41 1.94
C PRO A 351 24.57 -11.99 2.46
N PHE A 352 24.61 -13.03 3.31
CA PHE A 352 23.42 -13.54 3.98
C PHE A 352 23.13 -12.75 5.27
N PRO A 353 21.84 -12.60 5.66
CA PRO A 353 21.44 -11.71 6.75
C PRO A 353 22.25 -11.93 8.03
N TYR A 354 22.23 -13.14 8.58
CA TYR A 354 22.84 -13.45 9.88
C TYR A 354 24.27 -13.97 9.75
N SER A 355 24.98 -13.65 8.67
CA SER A 355 26.37 -14.06 8.46
C SER A 355 27.30 -12.93 8.03
N ASP A 356 26.81 -11.98 7.22
CA ASP A 356 27.63 -10.90 6.70
C ASP A 356 27.81 -9.80 7.75
N VAL A 357 29.07 -9.48 8.07
CA VAL A 357 29.45 -8.47 9.06
C VAL A 357 28.86 -7.09 8.78
N ARG A 358 28.52 -6.78 7.52
CA ARG A 358 27.89 -5.51 7.12
C ARG A 358 26.39 -5.48 7.44
N LEU A 359 25.74 -6.64 7.53
CA LEU A 359 24.31 -6.79 7.81
C LEU A 359 24.01 -7.00 9.29
N LEU A 360 24.91 -7.66 10.03
CA LEU A 360 24.72 -7.97 11.46
C LEU A 360 24.29 -6.77 12.33
N PRO A 361 24.83 -5.54 12.18
CA PRO A 361 24.37 -4.38 12.97
C PRO A 361 22.88 -4.07 12.78
N TYR A 362 22.33 -4.34 11.59
CA TYR A 362 20.94 -4.06 11.25
C TYR A 362 19.99 -5.22 11.58
N LEU A 363 20.50 -6.30 12.16
CA LEU A 363 19.73 -7.49 12.53
C LEU A 363 19.62 -7.69 14.04
N GLN A 364 20.16 -6.77 14.85
CA GLN A 364 19.97 -6.77 16.31
C GLN A 364 18.48 -6.77 16.66
N HIS A 365 17.68 -5.95 15.96
CA HIS A 365 16.22 -5.94 16.07
C HIS A 365 15.59 -6.14 14.70
N SER A 366 15.02 -7.34 14.50
CA SER A 366 14.40 -7.72 13.24
C SER A 366 12.91 -8.08 13.40
N PHE A 367 12.16 -7.88 12.33
CA PHE A 367 10.76 -8.25 12.22
C PHE A 367 10.61 -9.36 11.17
N TRP A 368 10.05 -10.51 11.54
CA TRP A 368 9.86 -11.63 10.62
C TRP A 368 8.37 -11.80 10.36
N PHE A 369 7.98 -11.74 9.09
CA PHE A 369 6.59 -11.73 8.69
C PHE A 369 6.17 -13.11 8.16
N LEU A 370 5.55 -13.93 9.01
CA LEU A 370 5.20 -15.32 8.74
C LEU A 370 3.74 -15.49 8.26
N PRO A 371 3.38 -16.63 7.66
CA PRO A 371 2.07 -16.81 7.05
C PRO A 371 0.90 -16.83 8.03
N ASN A 372 1.09 -17.38 9.23
CA ASN A 372 0.02 -17.56 10.21
C ASN A 372 0.54 -17.70 11.66
N VAL A 373 -0.39 -17.73 12.62
CA VAL A 373 -0.09 -17.83 14.06
C VAL A 373 0.67 -19.13 14.40
N ALA A 374 0.27 -20.25 13.78
CA ALA A 374 0.95 -21.53 13.98
C ALA A 374 2.40 -21.47 13.50
N ALA A 375 2.67 -20.81 12.38
CA ALA A 375 4.02 -20.61 11.84
C ALA A 375 4.86 -19.72 12.75
N CYS A 376 4.30 -18.63 13.30
CA CYS A 376 5.01 -17.79 14.28
C CYS A 376 5.44 -18.59 15.52
N HIS A 377 4.53 -19.40 16.07
CA HIS A 377 4.86 -20.26 17.22
C HIS A 377 5.81 -21.41 16.85
N ALA A 378 5.65 -22.02 15.68
CA ALA A 378 6.55 -23.07 15.20
C ALA A 378 7.97 -22.54 14.99
N MET A 379 8.12 -21.32 14.47
CA MET A 379 9.41 -20.64 14.36
C MET A 379 10.01 -20.37 15.74
N ALA A 380 9.24 -19.79 16.68
CA ALA A 380 9.73 -19.57 18.04
C ALA A 380 10.21 -20.87 18.71
N ASN A 381 9.44 -21.96 18.55
CA ASN A 381 9.82 -23.28 19.08
C ASN A 381 11.10 -23.79 18.43
N LEU A 382 11.23 -23.67 17.10
CA LEU A 382 12.40 -24.12 16.34
C LEU A 382 13.65 -23.36 16.77
N LEU A 383 13.59 -22.03 16.86
CA LEU A 383 14.69 -21.18 17.32
C LEU A 383 15.14 -21.53 18.75
N ALA A 384 14.20 -21.96 19.61
CA ALA A 384 14.48 -22.36 20.98
C ALA A 384 15.03 -23.79 21.13
N GLU A 385 15.12 -24.59 20.06
CA GLU A 385 15.65 -25.95 20.16
C GLU A 385 17.11 -25.96 20.59
N LYS A 386 17.52 -27.00 21.33
CA LYS A 386 18.83 -27.06 22.00
C LYS A 386 20.02 -26.94 21.03
N HIS A 387 19.89 -27.42 19.80
CA HIS A 387 20.95 -27.33 18.79
C HIS A 387 21.02 -25.95 18.11
N ASN A 388 20.00 -25.11 18.26
CA ASN A 388 19.89 -23.79 17.64
C ASN A 388 20.50 -22.67 18.50
N THR A 389 21.71 -22.92 19.03
CA THR A 389 22.38 -22.07 20.03
C THR A 389 22.60 -20.63 19.59
N PHE A 390 22.87 -20.38 18.31
CA PHE A 390 23.01 -19.02 17.77
C PHE A 390 21.79 -18.14 18.04
N TRP A 391 20.59 -18.71 18.00
CA TRP A 391 19.35 -17.97 18.16
C TRP A 391 19.03 -17.67 19.63
N HIS A 392 19.71 -18.32 20.59
CA HIS A 392 19.50 -18.09 22.02
C HIS A 392 20.05 -16.73 22.48
N ASP A 393 20.89 -16.09 21.66
CA ASP A 393 21.33 -14.70 21.85
C ASP A 393 20.20 -13.68 21.58
N TYR A 394 19.09 -14.09 20.96
CA TYR A 394 17.96 -13.23 20.63
C TYR A 394 16.77 -13.52 21.54
N GLU A 395 16.17 -12.48 22.10
CA GLU A 395 14.84 -12.57 22.71
C GLU A 395 13.79 -12.66 21.59
N VAL A 396 13.17 -13.84 21.45
CA VAL A 396 12.13 -14.09 20.45
C VAL A 396 10.77 -13.68 21.02
N VAL A 397 10.12 -12.71 20.37
CA VAL A 397 8.80 -12.20 20.77
C VAL A 397 7.77 -12.59 19.71
N VAL A 398 6.78 -13.39 20.09
CA VAL A 398 5.65 -13.75 19.21
C VAL A 398 4.55 -12.71 19.35
N ALA A 399 4.45 -11.80 18.39
CA ALA A 399 3.39 -10.82 18.25
C ALA A 399 2.31 -11.35 17.28
N ALA A 400 1.70 -12.48 17.62
CA ALA A 400 0.65 -13.14 16.83
C ALA A 400 -0.37 -13.83 17.74
N GLY A 401 -1.62 -13.98 17.28
CA GLY A 401 -2.68 -14.66 18.03
C GLY A 401 -3.15 -13.90 19.29
N ALA A 402 -4.08 -14.49 20.03
CA ALA A 402 -4.78 -13.79 21.13
C ALA A 402 -3.85 -13.32 22.26
N THR A 403 -2.79 -14.08 22.54
CA THR A 403 -1.94 -13.83 23.71
C THR A 403 -0.85 -12.82 23.54
N ALA A 404 -0.58 -12.39 22.31
CA ALA A 404 0.21 -11.20 22.11
C ALA A 404 -0.49 -9.97 22.70
N GLY A 405 -1.82 -9.99 22.84
CA GLY A 405 -2.65 -8.81 23.03
C GLY A 405 -3.44 -8.53 21.76
N ILE A 406 -4.58 -7.84 21.88
CA ILE A 406 -5.44 -7.49 20.75
C ILE A 406 -5.13 -6.04 20.35
N GLY A 407 -4.92 -5.78 19.06
CA GLY A 407 -4.56 -4.45 18.57
C GLY A 407 -3.25 -3.93 19.18
N LEU A 408 -3.30 -2.75 19.80
CA LEU A 408 -2.13 -2.08 20.39
C LEU A 408 -1.54 -2.81 21.60
N ASP A 409 -2.30 -3.68 22.26
CA ASP A 409 -1.81 -4.47 23.40
C ASP A 409 -0.70 -5.46 22.98
N ALA A 410 -0.50 -5.70 21.68
CA ALA A 410 0.61 -6.47 21.14
C ALA A 410 1.97 -5.73 21.13
N LEU A 411 1.97 -4.40 21.29
CA LEU A 411 3.17 -3.57 21.23
C LEU A 411 4.01 -3.55 22.53
N PRO A 412 3.41 -3.47 23.75
CA PRO A 412 4.17 -3.43 25.00
C PRO A 412 5.17 -4.59 25.20
N PRO A 413 4.85 -5.86 24.88
CA PRO A 413 5.82 -6.95 24.98
C PRO A 413 7.04 -6.75 24.09
N VAL A 414 6.84 -6.27 22.86
CA VAL A 414 7.93 -5.96 21.92
C VAL A 414 8.81 -4.83 22.46
N ARG A 415 8.21 -3.73 22.91
CA ARG A 415 8.97 -2.60 23.49
C ARG A 415 9.76 -2.99 24.73
N LYS A 416 9.20 -3.88 25.56
CA LYS A 416 9.87 -4.38 26.77
C LYS A 416 11.10 -5.23 26.43
N ALA A 417 10.99 -6.15 25.46
CA ALA A 417 12.12 -6.97 25.01
C ALA A 417 13.22 -6.13 24.37
N ILE A 418 12.85 -5.10 23.59
CA ILE A 418 13.81 -4.19 22.97
C ILE A 418 14.49 -3.30 24.03
N GLY A 419 13.75 -2.78 25.01
CA GLY A 419 14.32 -1.88 26.01
C GLY A 419 14.89 -0.61 25.37
N SER A 420 16.17 -0.30 25.62
CA SER A 420 16.86 0.84 25.00
C SER A 420 17.21 0.60 23.52
N GLY A 421 17.34 -0.67 23.12
CA GLY A 421 17.77 -1.08 21.78
C GLY A 421 19.29 -1.16 21.58
N PHE A 422 20.11 -0.97 22.62
CA PHE A 422 21.58 -1.01 22.51
C PHE A 422 22.21 -2.28 23.10
N GLU A 423 21.57 -2.87 24.11
CA GLU A 423 22.12 -4.01 24.86
C GLU A 423 21.37 -5.33 24.60
N SER A 424 20.28 -5.27 23.84
CA SER A 424 19.39 -6.39 23.57
C SER A 424 19.44 -6.79 22.09
N LYS A 425 19.07 -8.03 21.81
CA LYS A 425 18.80 -8.50 20.46
C LYS A 425 17.43 -9.14 20.45
N THR A 426 16.59 -8.82 19.48
CA THR A 426 15.20 -9.30 19.43
C THR A 426 14.81 -9.75 18.04
N ILE A 427 14.04 -10.82 17.98
CA ILE A 427 13.33 -11.26 16.78
C ILE A 427 11.83 -11.15 17.06
N THR A 428 11.15 -10.21 16.41
CA THR A 428 9.68 -10.10 16.49
C THR A 428 9.04 -10.95 15.40
N LEU A 429 8.27 -11.96 15.77
CA LEU A 429 7.54 -12.84 14.86
C LEU A 429 6.07 -12.39 14.79
N SER A 430 5.58 -12.07 13.59
CA SER A 430 4.18 -11.67 13.38
C SER A 430 3.62 -12.28 12.10
N CYS A 431 2.31 -12.47 12.05
CA CYS A 431 1.57 -12.84 10.84
C CYS A 431 0.53 -11.78 10.42
N GLY A 432 0.58 -10.57 10.99
CA GLY A 432 -0.32 -9.48 10.60
C GLY A 432 -0.36 -8.35 11.62
N LYS A 433 -0.19 -8.67 12.90
CA LYS A 433 -0.12 -7.66 13.97
C LYS A 433 1.09 -6.77 13.83
N LEU A 434 0.94 -5.53 14.29
CA LEU A 434 1.99 -4.50 14.27
C LEU A 434 2.45 -4.08 12.86
N THR A 435 1.78 -4.55 11.81
CA THR A 435 2.01 -4.11 10.42
C THR A 435 1.25 -2.82 10.08
N THR A 436 0.35 -2.38 10.96
CA THR A 436 -0.48 -1.17 10.89
C THR A 436 -0.41 -0.38 12.19
N GLY A 437 -0.58 0.94 12.15
CA GLY A 437 -0.78 1.78 13.35
C GLY A 437 0.37 1.97 14.34
N VAL A 438 1.47 1.22 14.26
CA VAL A 438 2.54 1.27 15.29
C VAL A 438 3.91 1.72 14.77
N THR A 439 4.72 2.27 15.67
CA THR A 439 6.10 2.68 15.39
C THR A 439 7.06 2.02 16.39
N VAL A 440 8.04 1.29 15.85
CA VAL A 440 9.18 0.71 16.58
C VAL A 440 10.46 1.18 15.89
N PRO A 441 11.10 2.26 16.39
CA PRO A 441 12.30 2.85 15.80
C PRO A 441 13.44 1.86 15.57
N GLN A 442 13.64 0.93 16.50
CA GLN A 442 14.79 0.03 16.54
C GLN A 442 14.78 -1.04 15.45
N TRP A 443 13.60 -1.39 14.91
CA TRP A 443 13.51 -2.37 13.83
C TRP A 443 14.28 -1.88 12.60
N SER A 444 15.34 -2.59 12.26
CA SER A 444 16.27 -2.23 11.20
C SER A 444 16.16 -3.13 9.98
N SER A 445 15.57 -4.31 10.14
CA SER A 445 15.42 -5.31 9.09
C SER A 445 14.10 -6.06 9.18
N ILE A 446 13.53 -6.40 8.03
CA ILE A 446 12.34 -7.25 7.89
C ILE A 446 12.64 -8.46 7.01
N LEU A 447 12.21 -9.64 7.44
CA LEU A 447 12.23 -10.86 6.64
C LEU A 447 10.81 -11.15 6.14
N MET A 448 10.61 -11.14 4.82
CA MET A 448 9.33 -11.43 4.16
C MET A 448 9.15 -12.94 3.98
N LEU A 449 8.51 -13.61 4.94
CA LEU A 449 8.39 -15.08 5.01
C LEU A 449 6.96 -15.58 4.68
N ARG A 450 6.16 -14.76 4.00
CA ARG A 450 4.81 -15.10 3.53
C ARG A 450 4.56 -14.52 2.15
N ASN A 451 3.62 -15.08 1.42
CA ASN A 451 3.13 -14.47 0.18
C ASN A 451 2.21 -13.30 0.50
N LEU A 452 2.56 -12.13 -0.02
CA LEU A 452 1.73 -10.93 -0.04
C LEU A 452 1.23 -10.74 -1.47
N LYS A 453 -0.07 -10.55 -1.62
CA LYS A 453 -0.72 -10.51 -2.93
C LYS A 453 -0.67 -9.11 -3.54
N SER A 454 -0.69 -8.06 -2.71
CA SER A 454 -0.77 -6.67 -3.14
C SER A 454 0.51 -5.86 -2.81
N PRO A 455 0.92 -4.94 -3.71
CA PRO A 455 2.10 -4.09 -3.49
C PRO A 455 1.89 -3.17 -2.29
N GLU A 456 0.66 -2.76 -2.02
CA GLU A 456 0.29 -1.98 -0.85
C GLU A 456 0.66 -2.70 0.45
N THR A 457 0.24 -3.95 0.63
CA THR A 457 0.53 -4.71 1.85
C THR A 457 2.03 -5.01 1.97
N TYR A 458 2.70 -5.31 0.85
CA TYR A 458 4.14 -5.56 0.80
C TYR A 458 4.95 -4.35 1.28
N PHE A 459 4.73 -3.18 0.68
CA PHE A 459 5.43 -1.97 1.08
C PHE A 459 4.95 -1.44 2.44
N GLN A 460 3.70 -1.70 2.83
CA GLN A 460 3.21 -1.40 4.17
C GLN A 460 3.98 -2.16 5.26
N ALA A 461 4.31 -3.42 5.03
CA ALA A 461 5.19 -4.17 5.91
C ALA A 461 6.65 -3.66 5.81
N ALA A 462 7.15 -3.44 4.60
CA ALA A 462 8.54 -3.00 4.39
C ALA A 462 8.86 -1.66 5.06
N PHE A 463 7.97 -0.66 4.96
CA PHE A 463 8.20 0.66 5.58
C PHE A 463 8.11 0.65 7.11
N ARG A 464 7.78 -0.48 7.76
CA ARG A 464 7.85 -0.57 9.24
C ARG A 464 9.27 -0.40 9.75
N VAL A 465 10.25 -0.93 9.02
CA VAL A 465 11.67 -0.82 9.38
C VAL A 465 12.28 0.53 8.96
N GLN A 466 11.53 1.34 8.21
CA GLN A 466 11.97 2.66 7.71
C GLN A 466 11.77 3.80 8.72
N SER A 467 11.23 3.52 9.91
CA SER A 467 11.04 4.53 10.96
C SER A 467 12.40 5.09 11.41
N SER A 468 12.55 6.39 11.65
CA SER A 468 13.84 6.96 12.09
C SER A 468 14.27 6.41 13.45
N TRP A 469 15.58 6.22 13.63
CA TRP A 469 16.21 5.92 14.92
C TRP A 469 17.46 6.78 15.06
N SER A 470 17.38 7.78 15.92
CA SER A 470 18.40 8.80 16.12
C SER A 470 18.42 9.29 17.56
N ILE A 471 19.55 9.85 17.97
CA ILE A 471 19.72 10.56 19.24
C ILE A 471 19.84 12.04 18.92
N LYS A 472 18.93 12.86 19.47
CA LYS A 472 19.00 14.31 19.37
C LYS A 472 19.90 14.87 20.46
N ASN A 473 20.73 15.85 20.10
CA ASN A 473 21.72 16.50 20.96
C ASN A 473 22.57 15.49 21.76
N PRO A 474 23.29 14.57 21.09
CA PRO A 474 24.01 13.47 21.75
C PRO A 474 25.04 13.96 22.77
N ASN A 475 25.69 15.11 22.49
CA ASN A 475 26.74 15.67 23.34
C ASN A 475 26.21 16.70 24.36
N GLY A 476 24.94 17.08 24.30
CA GLY A 476 24.34 18.13 25.17
C GLY A 476 24.62 19.57 24.73
N ASP A 477 25.66 19.79 23.93
CA ASP A 477 26.17 21.13 23.59
C ASP A 477 25.52 21.76 22.34
N ASN A 478 24.88 20.96 21.48
CA ASN A 478 24.29 21.43 20.23
C ASN A 478 22.87 20.87 20.04
N PRO A 479 21.81 21.68 20.28
CA PRO A 479 20.43 21.24 20.15
C PRO A 479 20.02 20.82 18.73
N ASN A 480 20.82 21.20 17.71
CA ASN A 480 20.59 20.84 16.31
C ASN A 480 21.44 19.65 15.85
N GLU A 481 22.31 19.10 16.72
CA GLU A 481 23.08 17.90 16.40
C GLU A 481 22.17 16.66 16.55
N GLU A 482 22.25 15.75 15.59
CA GLU A 482 21.49 14.51 15.59
C GLU A 482 22.40 13.36 15.13
N GLU A 483 22.56 12.36 15.98
CA GLU A 483 23.29 11.14 15.66
C GLU A 483 22.30 10.12 15.07
N ILE A 484 22.52 9.74 13.81
CA ILE A 484 21.66 8.79 13.09
C ILE A 484 22.18 7.38 13.36
N LEU A 485 21.42 6.61 14.15
CA LEU A 485 21.76 5.22 14.51
C LEU A 485 21.38 4.23 13.40
N LYS A 486 20.38 4.60 12.58
CA LYS A 486 19.89 3.79 11.47
C LYS A 486 19.92 4.58 10.16
N PRO A 487 21.04 4.57 9.42
CA PRO A 487 21.13 5.26 8.13
C PRO A 487 20.48 4.47 6.98
N VAL A 488 20.38 3.15 7.11
CA VAL A 488 19.77 2.23 6.14
C VAL A 488 18.93 1.18 6.85
N CYS A 489 17.97 0.60 6.14
CA CYS A 489 17.16 -0.52 6.61
C CYS A 489 16.97 -1.55 5.50
N PHE A 490 16.73 -2.81 5.88
CA PHE A 490 16.79 -3.94 4.95
C PHE A 490 15.48 -4.71 4.87
N VAL A 491 15.09 -5.05 3.63
CA VAL A 491 14.05 -6.03 3.34
C VAL A 491 14.74 -7.26 2.78
N PHE A 492 14.55 -8.40 3.42
CA PHE A 492 15.06 -9.69 2.98
C PHE A 492 13.90 -10.53 2.46
N ASP A 493 13.96 -10.90 1.19
CA ASP A 493 12.95 -11.72 0.53
C ASP A 493 13.57 -12.99 -0.07
N PHE A 494 12.86 -14.10 0.02
CA PHE A 494 13.32 -15.42 -0.40
C PHE A 494 12.54 -15.97 -1.60
N ALA A 495 11.67 -15.13 -2.20
CA ALA A 495 10.96 -15.40 -3.45
C ALA A 495 11.20 -14.22 -4.43
N PRO A 496 12.37 -14.19 -5.13
CA PRO A 496 12.78 -13.04 -5.95
C PRO A 496 11.75 -12.59 -6.98
N THR A 497 11.22 -13.51 -7.80
CA THR A 497 10.21 -13.22 -8.84
C THR A 497 9.03 -12.45 -8.27
N ARG A 498 8.48 -12.93 -7.15
CA ARG A 498 7.36 -12.28 -6.46
C ARG A 498 7.78 -10.90 -5.92
N ALA A 499 8.90 -10.81 -5.22
CA ALA A 499 9.36 -9.56 -4.60
C ALA A 499 9.58 -8.45 -5.65
N LEU A 500 10.18 -8.81 -6.79
CA LEU A 500 10.44 -7.90 -7.90
C LEU A 500 9.15 -7.53 -8.64
N ARG A 501 8.18 -8.44 -8.75
CA ARG A 501 6.83 -8.12 -9.23
C ARG A 501 6.15 -7.08 -8.33
N GLN A 502 6.17 -7.25 -7.01
CA GLN A 502 5.60 -6.28 -6.07
C GLN A 502 6.28 -4.91 -6.18
N LEU A 503 7.61 -4.89 -6.35
CA LEU A 503 8.37 -3.64 -6.53
C LEU A 503 8.04 -2.94 -7.86
N SER A 504 7.93 -3.70 -8.95
CA SER A 504 7.54 -3.19 -10.27
C SER A 504 6.14 -2.58 -10.24
N GLU A 505 5.16 -3.33 -9.74
CA GLU A 505 3.76 -2.87 -9.63
C GLU A 505 3.64 -1.63 -8.74
N TYR A 506 4.41 -1.56 -7.65
CA TYR A 506 4.47 -0.39 -6.79
C TYR A 506 5.03 0.85 -7.51
N GLY A 507 6.17 0.69 -8.21
CA GLY A 507 6.80 1.78 -8.97
C GLY A 507 5.90 2.34 -10.06
N ILE A 508 5.26 1.45 -10.83
CA ILE A 508 4.32 1.83 -11.89
C ILE A 508 3.07 2.50 -11.30
N GLY A 509 2.52 1.95 -10.21
CA GLY A 509 1.30 2.47 -9.58
C GLY A 509 1.44 3.86 -8.95
N LEU A 510 2.66 4.27 -8.58
CA LEU A 510 2.94 5.62 -8.07
C LEU A 510 3.09 6.68 -9.18
N SER A 511 3.38 6.26 -10.40
CA SER A 511 3.68 7.15 -11.53
C SER A 511 2.69 6.92 -12.69
N PRO A 512 1.39 7.17 -12.50
CA PRO A 512 0.36 6.92 -13.52
C PRO A 512 0.57 7.73 -14.82
N ASN A 513 1.24 8.88 -14.70
CA ASN A 513 1.53 9.78 -15.81
C ASN A 513 2.82 9.42 -16.56
N GLU A 514 3.62 8.47 -16.08
CA GLU A 514 4.84 8.03 -16.76
C GLU A 514 4.48 6.99 -17.84
N PRO A 515 4.61 7.31 -19.13
CA PRO A 515 4.19 6.43 -20.21
C PRO A 515 5.06 5.18 -20.34
N ASN A 516 6.31 5.21 -19.86
CA ASN A 516 7.20 4.05 -19.89
C ASN A 516 7.35 3.45 -18.48
N PRO A 517 6.77 2.26 -18.23
CA PRO A 517 6.91 1.54 -16.96
C PRO A 517 8.35 1.38 -16.47
N GLU A 518 9.32 1.25 -17.38
CA GLU A 518 10.73 1.13 -17.02
C GLU A 518 11.29 2.40 -16.39
N ASN A 519 10.87 3.58 -16.85
CA ASN A 519 11.27 4.85 -16.23
C ASN A 519 10.71 4.97 -14.81
N ALA A 520 9.45 4.58 -14.60
CA ALA A 520 8.82 4.59 -13.28
C ALA A 520 9.57 3.67 -12.29
N VAL A 521 9.92 2.46 -12.74
CA VAL A 521 10.72 1.53 -11.93
C VAL A 521 12.14 2.05 -11.71
N LYS A 522 12.76 2.64 -12.73
CA LYS A 522 14.12 3.21 -12.65
C LYS A 522 14.23 4.32 -11.62
N GLU A 523 13.24 5.20 -11.55
CA GLU A 523 13.19 6.24 -10.53
C GLU A 523 13.15 5.63 -9.12
N LEU A 524 12.28 4.64 -8.89
CA LEU A 524 12.18 3.96 -7.60
C LEU A 524 13.49 3.28 -7.19
N VAL A 525 14.09 2.51 -8.10
CA VAL A 525 15.28 1.70 -7.84
C VAL A 525 16.53 2.56 -7.64
N SER A 526 16.55 3.79 -8.18
CA SER A 526 17.63 4.75 -7.92
C SER A 526 17.76 5.11 -6.44
N PHE A 527 16.65 5.04 -5.68
CA PHE A 527 16.60 5.32 -4.24
C PHE A 527 16.31 4.09 -3.37
N LEU A 528 15.88 2.98 -3.97
CA LEU A 528 15.69 1.68 -3.33
C LEU A 528 16.58 0.64 -4.04
N PRO A 529 17.87 0.55 -3.68
CA PRO A 529 18.75 -0.43 -4.28
C PRO A 529 18.24 -1.85 -4.08
N VAL A 530 18.15 -2.60 -5.19
CA VAL A 530 17.73 -3.99 -5.24
C VAL A 530 18.95 -4.85 -5.55
N LEU A 531 19.26 -5.80 -4.66
CA LEU A 531 20.28 -6.80 -4.90
C LEU A 531 19.64 -8.18 -4.95
N ALA A 532 19.97 -8.97 -5.97
CA ALA A 532 19.52 -10.34 -6.08
C ALA A 532 20.67 -11.32 -6.03
N TYR A 533 20.45 -12.37 -5.26
CA TYR A 533 21.29 -13.55 -5.24
C TYR A 533 20.66 -14.64 -6.11
N ASP A 534 21.33 -14.98 -7.21
CA ASP A 534 20.91 -15.97 -8.22
C ASP A 534 21.33 -17.42 -7.88
N GLY A 535 21.77 -17.65 -6.63
CA GLY A 535 22.36 -18.92 -6.21
C GLY A 535 23.88 -19.00 -6.40
N ALA A 536 24.51 -18.02 -7.05
CA ALA A 536 25.97 -17.95 -7.20
C ALA A 536 26.54 -16.61 -6.72
N ASN A 537 26.01 -15.50 -7.23
CA ASN A 537 26.50 -14.15 -6.96
C ASN A 537 25.38 -13.22 -6.51
N MET A 538 25.72 -12.22 -5.70
CA MET A 538 24.82 -11.12 -5.36
C MET A 538 25.10 -9.96 -6.32
N THR A 539 24.13 -9.62 -7.16
CA THR A 539 24.23 -8.54 -8.15
C THR A 539 23.17 -7.47 -7.89
N GLN A 540 23.51 -6.21 -8.16
CA GLN A 540 22.50 -5.15 -8.17
C GLN A 540 21.73 -5.25 -9.48
N ILE A 541 20.40 -5.28 -9.39
CA ILE A 541 19.53 -5.33 -10.57
C ILE A 541 19.05 -3.90 -10.88
N ASP A 542 19.08 -3.54 -12.15
CA ASP A 542 18.48 -2.30 -12.65
C ASP A 542 16.98 -2.47 -12.95
N ALA A 543 16.34 -1.39 -13.41
CA ALA A 543 14.91 -1.43 -13.73
C ALA A 543 14.56 -2.45 -14.81
N GLY A 544 15.44 -2.61 -15.80
CA GLY A 544 15.25 -3.56 -16.89
C GLY A 544 15.24 -5.00 -16.39
N GLY A 545 16.27 -5.40 -15.63
CA GLY A 545 16.32 -6.73 -15.05
C GLY A 545 15.19 -7.00 -14.05
N ILE A 546 14.75 -6.00 -13.30
CA ILE A 546 13.60 -6.13 -12.38
C ILE A 546 12.33 -6.46 -13.15
N LEU A 547 12.08 -5.75 -14.24
CA LEU A 547 10.92 -5.99 -15.09
C LEU A 547 10.98 -7.38 -15.75
N ASP A 548 12.14 -7.78 -16.27
CA ASP A 548 12.33 -9.10 -16.87
C ASP A 548 12.04 -10.22 -15.86
N ILE A 549 12.58 -10.13 -14.66
CA ILE A 549 12.35 -11.13 -13.62
C ILE A 549 10.91 -11.08 -13.10
N ALA A 550 10.32 -9.89 -12.95
CA ALA A 550 8.92 -9.74 -12.56
C ALA A 550 7.94 -10.36 -13.58
N MET A 551 8.34 -10.40 -14.86
CA MET A 551 7.57 -11.02 -15.94
C MET A 551 7.97 -12.46 -16.21
N ALA A 552 9.10 -12.95 -15.67
CA ALA A 552 9.54 -14.33 -15.80
C ALA A 552 8.47 -15.28 -15.25
N GLY A 553 7.99 -16.18 -16.09
CA GLY A 553 6.87 -17.09 -15.79
C GLY A 553 5.51 -16.63 -16.33
N THR A 554 5.37 -15.40 -16.84
CA THR A 554 4.13 -14.97 -17.51
C THR A 554 4.02 -15.65 -18.87
N SER A 555 3.10 -16.61 -19.00
CA SER A 555 2.82 -17.26 -20.28
C SER A 555 2.04 -16.35 -21.23
N ALA A 556 2.12 -16.63 -22.54
CA ALA A 556 1.25 -15.97 -23.53
C ALA A 556 -0.24 -16.06 -23.17
N THR A 557 -0.67 -17.16 -22.55
CA THR A 557 -2.06 -17.35 -22.08
C THR A 557 -2.44 -16.38 -20.96
N LEU A 558 -1.52 -16.09 -20.04
CA LEU A 558 -1.73 -15.14 -18.95
C LEU A 558 -1.76 -13.69 -19.46
N LEU A 559 -0.92 -13.36 -20.43
CA LEU A 559 -0.97 -12.06 -21.12
C LEU A 559 -2.29 -11.87 -21.85
N ALA A 560 -2.79 -12.91 -22.55
CA ALA A 560 -4.09 -12.86 -23.19
C ALA A 560 -5.23 -12.63 -22.18
N ARG A 561 -5.20 -13.30 -21.01
CA ARG A 561 -6.17 -13.08 -19.92
C ARG A 561 -6.17 -11.63 -19.42
N LYS A 562 -5.04 -10.91 -19.44
CA LYS A 562 -5.01 -9.48 -19.05
C LYS A 562 -5.90 -8.64 -19.97
N TRP A 563 -5.98 -8.97 -21.25
CA TRP A 563 -6.83 -8.30 -22.24
C TRP A 563 -8.32 -8.63 -22.14
N GLU A 564 -8.67 -9.64 -21.33
CA GLU A 564 -10.04 -10.01 -20.99
C GLU A 564 -10.50 -9.37 -19.66
N SER A 565 -9.64 -8.58 -19.01
CA SER A 565 -9.92 -8.01 -17.69
C SER A 565 -11.04 -6.97 -17.74
N ALA A 566 -11.95 -7.08 -16.78
CA ALA A 566 -13.00 -6.11 -16.52
C ALA A 566 -12.46 -4.71 -16.16
N LEU A 567 -11.21 -4.61 -15.69
CA LEU A 567 -10.56 -3.35 -15.30
C LEU A 567 -10.12 -2.48 -16.49
N LEU A 568 -10.11 -3.03 -17.70
CA LEU A 568 -9.75 -2.29 -18.91
C LEU A 568 -10.83 -1.31 -19.36
N VAL A 569 -12.05 -1.44 -18.83
CA VAL A 569 -13.22 -0.69 -19.28
C VAL A 569 -13.99 -0.12 -18.08
N ASN A 570 -14.44 1.12 -18.19
CA ASN A 570 -15.27 1.77 -17.17
C ASN A 570 -16.73 1.79 -17.65
N VAL A 571 -17.61 1.23 -16.82
CA VAL A 571 -19.06 1.14 -17.07
C VAL A 571 -19.87 1.73 -15.92
N ASP A 572 -19.29 2.70 -15.20
CA ASP A 572 -19.99 3.44 -14.15
C ASP A 572 -21.04 4.41 -14.75
N ASN A 573 -22.01 4.82 -13.95
CA ASN A 573 -23.12 5.64 -14.43
C ASN A 573 -22.68 6.99 -15.02
N ASN A 574 -21.60 7.60 -14.52
CA ASN A 574 -21.15 8.88 -15.05
C ASN A 574 -20.52 8.68 -16.44
N THR A 575 -19.71 7.64 -16.61
CA THR A 575 -19.15 7.27 -17.92
C THR A 575 -20.25 6.90 -18.90
N LEU A 576 -21.22 6.06 -18.51
CA LEU A 576 -22.35 5.72 -19.38
C LEU A 576 -23.21 6.94 -19.76
N ARG A 577 -23.42 7.88 -18.82
CA ARG A 577 -24.14 9.13 -19.10
C ARG A 577 -23.37 10.03 -20.07
N ARG A 578 -22.04 10.14 -19.92
CA ARG A 578 -21.18 10.87 -20.87
C ARG A 578 -21.24 10.29 -22.29
N ILE A 579 -21.34 8.97 -22.43
CA ILE A 579 -21.55 8.33 -23.72
C ILE A 579 -22.93 8.74 -24.26
N LEU A 580 -23.99 8.58 -23.46
CA LEU A 580 -25.37 8.89 -23.85
C LEU A 580 -25.56 10.36 -24.27
N ASP A 581 -24.95 11.29 -23.55
CA ASP A 581 -25.05 12.73 -23.79
C ASP A 581 -24.21 13.18 -25.02
N ASN A 582 -23.40 12.30 -25.60
CA ASN A 582 -22.56 12.59 -26.76
C ASN A 582 -22.99 11.73 -27.97
N PRO A 583 -23.67 12.32 -28.98
CA PRO A 583 -24.14 11.58 -30.15
C PRO A 583 -23.03 10.88 -30.94
N GLU A 584 -21.83 11.48 -31.03
CA GLU A 584 -20.68 10.86 -31.70
C GLU A 584 -20.18 9.63 -30.92
N ALA A 585 -20.19 9.69 -29.59
CA ALA A 585 -19.81 8.57 -28.74
C ALA A 585 -20.82 7.43 -28.81
N MET A 586 -22.13 7.71 -28.77
CA MET A 586 -23.17 6.70 -28.97
C MET A 586 -22.99 5.98 -30.31
N ALA A 587 -22.82 6.74 -31.39
CA ALA A 587 -22.61 6.18 -32.73
C ALA A 587 -21.32 5.33 -32.80
N ALA A 588 -20.25 5.72 -32.11
CA ALA A 588 -19.03 4.93 -32.01
C ALA A 588 -19.28 3.59 -31.29
N VAL A 589 -19.89 3.62 -30.11
CA VAL A 589 -20.12 2.40 -29.32
C VAL A 589 -21.07 1.42 -30.05
N GLU A 590 -22.05 1.92 -30.82
CA GLU A 590 -22.94 1.10 -31.65
C GLU A 590 -22.25 0.35 -32.80
N ARG A 591 -21.07 0.81 -33.23
CA ARG A 591 -20.24 0.12 -34.23
C ARG A 591 -19.45 -1.04 -33.63
N ILE A 592 -19.31 -1.11 -32.31
CA ILE A 592 -18.62 -2.20 -31.63
C ILE A 592 -19.38 -3.52 -31.87
N GLU A 593 -18.63 -4.58 -32.17
CA GLU A 593 -19.22 -5.86 -32.52
C GLU A 593 -20.17 -6.39 -31.43
N GLY A 594 -21.38 -6.76 -31.85
CA GLY A 594 -22.39 -7.30 -30.97
C GLY A 594 -23.02 -6.28 -30.04
N TRP A 595 -22.73 -4.98 -30.16
CA TRP A 595 -23.42 -3.93 -29.38
C TRP A 595 -24.91 -3.90 -29.69
N ARG A 596 -25.29 -3.99 -30.98
CA ARG A 596 -26.69 -4.02 -31.43
C ARG A 596 -27.55 -5.11 -30.78
N SER A 597 -26.93 -6.19 -30.29
CA SER A 597 -27.65 -7.25 -29.56
C SER A 597 -28.14 -6.84 -28.16
N LEU A 598 -27.65 -5.71 -27.63
CA LEU A 598 -28.03 -5.19 -26.32
C LEU A 598 -29.33 -4.36 -26.33
N GLY A 599 -29.73 -3.89 -27.51
CA GLY A 599 -30.90 -3.02 -27.71
C GLY A 599 -30.61 -1.52 -27.52
N ASP A 600 -31.41 -0.68 -28.17
CA ASP A 600 -31.16 0.76 -28.38
C ASP A 600 -31.19 1.59 -27.08
N HIS A 601 -31.85 1.09 -26.03
CA HIS A 601 -32.02 1.80 -24.75
C HIS A 601 -31.26 1.15 -23.59
N ILE A 602 -30.22 0.34 -23.86
CA ILE A 602 -29.51 -0.39 -22.80
C ILE A 602 -28.88 0.54 -21.75
N LEU A 603 -28.21 1.61 -22.20
CA LEU A 603 -27.53 2.56 -21.31
C LEU A 603 -28.53 3.36 -20.47
N GLU A 604 -29.57 3.90 -21.11
CA GLU A 604 -30.69 4.58 -20.46
C GLU A 604 -31.35 3.67 -19.41
N THR A 605 -31.58 2.40 -19.76
CA THR A 605 -32.19 1.44 -18.83
C THR A 605 -31.31 1.20 -17.61
N ILE A 606 -30.00 1.07 -17.78
CA ILE A 606 -29.06 0.90 -16.66
C ILE A 606 -29.09 2.14 -15.77
N ILE A 607 -29.00 3.34 -16.35
CA ILE A 607 -28.98 4.61 -15.62
C ILE A 607 -30.31 4.81 -14.87
N ASN A 608 -31.45 4.70 -15.55
CA ASN A 608 -32.77 4.92 -14.97
C ASN A 608 -33.09 3.91 -13.86
N LYS A 609 -32.77 2.63 -14.06
CA LYS A 609 -32.99 1.61 -13.01
C LYS A 609 -32.05 1.82 -11.82
N SER A 610 -30.78 2.17 -12.07
CA SER A 610 -29.84 2.50 -11.01
C SER A 610 -30.28 3.71 -10.19
N GLU A 611 -30.79 4.76 -10.85
CA GLU A 611 -31.35 5.95 -10.18
C GLU A 611 -32.64 5.63 -9.41
N LYS A 612 -33.53 4.80 -9.96
CA LYS A 612 -34.76 4.37 -9.26
C LYS A 612 -34.47 3.52 -8.02
N VAL A 613 -33.54 2.56 -8.13
CA VAL A 613 -33.05 1.79 -6.97
C VAL A 613 -32.47 2.72 -5.92
N LYS A 614 -31.68 3.72 -6.35
CA LYS A 614 -31.10 4.73 -5.46
C LYS A 614 -32.16 5.58 -4.76
N GLU A 615 -33.21 6.02 -5.44
CA GLU A 615 -34.33 6.74 -4.82
C GLU A 615 -35.08 5.87 -3.80
N LEU A 616 -35.31 4.60 -4.12
CA LEU A 616 -35.95 3.65 -3.20
C LEU A 616 -35.08 3.36 -1.97
N LYS A 617 -33.76 3.20 -2.15
CA LYS A 617 -32.79 3.09 -1.05
C LYS A 617 -32.76 4.35 -0.18
N ASN A 618 -32.92 5.53 -0.77
CA ASN A 618 -33.00 6.78 0.00
C ASN A 618 -34.31 6.91 0.78
N LYS A 619 -35.45 6.53 0.19
CA LYS A 619 -36.75 6.48 0.90
C LYS A 619 -36.76 5.47 2.05
N ALA A 620 -36.01 4.37 1.90
CA ALA A 620 -35.81 3.37 2.95
C ALA A 620 -35.07 3.90 4.18
N LYS A 621 -34.37 5.05 4.08
CA LYS A 621 -33.70 5.69 5.23
C LYS A 621 -34.66 6.39 6.18
N ASP A 622 -35.85 6.75 5.71
CA ASP A 622 -36.86 7.50 6.48
C ASP A 622 -38.07 6.65 6.91
N ARG A 623 -38.32 5.50 6.26
CA ARG A 623 -39.41 4.55 6.57
C ARG A 623 -39.02 3.11 6.18
N ASP A 624 -39.51 2.13 6.94
CA ASP A 624 -39.35 0.71 6.60
C ASP A 624 -39.98 0.38 5.23
N LEU A 625 -39.20 -0.28 4.37
CA LEU A 625 -39.67 -0.77 3.08
C LEU A 625 -40.60 -1.98 3.29
N THR A 626 -41.70 -1.99 2.54
CA THR A 626 -42.57 -3.18 2.47
C THR A 626 -41.85 -4.37 1.80
N GLU A 627 -42.23 -5.59 2.14
CA GLU A 627 -41.67 -6.81 1.53
C GLU A 627 -41.75 -6.81 -0.02
N LYS A 628 -42.81 -6.22 -0.57
CA LYS A 628 -42.97 -6.03 -2.02
C LYS A 628 -41.93 -5.07 -2.60
N GLN A 629 -41.63 -3.97 -1.90
CA GLN A 629 -40.61 -3.00 -2.32
C GLN A 629 -39.19 -3.56 -2.17
N LYS A 630 -38.91 -4.34 -1.13
CA LYS A 630 -37.62 -5.03 -0.97
C LYS A 630 -37.38 -6.01 -2.12
N LYS A 631 -38.38 -6.85 -2.44
CA LYS A 631 -38.29 -7.80 -3.55
C LYS A 631 -38.09 -7.09 -4.90
N GLN A 632 -38.84 -6.01 -5.15
CA GLN A 632 -38.68 -5.18 -6.34
C GLN A 632 -37.29 -4.56 -6.43
N LEU A 633 -36.75 -4.07 -5.32
CA LEU A 633 -35.41 -3.49 -5.25
C LEU A 633 -34.33 -4.52 -5.60
N THR A 634 -34.42 -5.73 -5.06
CA THR A 634 -33.49 -6.83 -5.39
C THR A 634 -33.58 -7.25 -6.86
N GLU A 635 -34.80 -7.33 -7.42
CA GLU A 635 -35.00 -7.68 -8.84
C GLU A 635 -34.47 -6.58 -9.78
N GLU A 636 -34.78 -5.31 -9.52
CA GLU A 636 -34.28 -4.17 -10.31
C GLU A 636 -32.76 -4.04 -10.21
N GLU A 637 -32.17 -4.30 -9.04
CA GLU A 637 -30.72 -4.36 -8.84
C GLU A 637 -30.05 -5.44 -9.67
N LYS A 638 -30.55 -6.67 -9.55
CA LYS A 638 -30.02 -7.81 -10.30
C LYS A 638 -30.08 -7.55 -11.81
N GLU A 639 -31.14 -6.91 -12.28
CA GLU A 639 -31.33 -6.62 -13.69
C GLU A 639 -30.35 -5.56 -14.23
N TYR A 640 -30.19 -4.41 -13.56
CA TYR A 640 -29.25 -3.40 -14.05
C TYR A 640 -27.80 -3.90 -13.96
N LYS A 641 -27.43 -4.66 -12.91
CA LYS A 641 -26.09 -5.27 -12.78
C LYS A 641 -25.81 -6.24 -13.91
N SER A 642 -26.78 -7.10 -14.23
CA SER A 642 -26.69 -8.03 -15.36
C SER A 642 -26.50 -7.29 -16.69
N LYS A 643 -27.31 -6.25 -16.95
CA LYS A 643 -27.21 -5.42 -18.14
C LYS A 643 -25.87 -4.68 -18.24
N ARG A 644 -25.36 -4.15 -17.13
CA ARG A 644 -24.05 -3.50 -17.06
C ARG A 644 -22.93 -4.50 -17.37
N LYS A 645 -23.02 -5.73 -16.87
CA LYS A 645 -22.07 -6.80 -17.20
C LYS A 645 -22.07 -7.10 -18.70
N LEU A 646 -23.24 -7.16 -19.34
CA LEU A 646 -23.33 -7.37 -20.78
C LEU A 646 -22.67 -6.23 -21.58
N VAL A 647 -22.90 -4.97 -21.18
CA VAL A 647 -22.21 -3.81 -21.77
C VAL A 647 -20.69 -3.94 -21.60
N GLN A 648 -20.24 -4.29 -20.39
CA GLN A 648 -18.83 -4.48 -20.08
C GLN A 648 -18.19 -5.57 -20.97
N GLU A 649 -18.86 -6.71 -21.12
CA GLU A 649 -18.41 -7.81 -21.98
C GLU A 649 -18.25 -7.37 -23.44
N LYS A 650 -19.13 -6.52 -23.98
CA LYS A 650 -18.97 -5.99 -25.36
C LYS A 650 -17.77 -5.06 -25.49
N LEU A 651 -17.52 -4.21 -24.50
CA LEU A 651 -16.35 -3.33 -24.51
C LEU A 651 -15.04 -4.12 -24.34
N ILE A 652 -15.03 -5.18 -23.51
CA ILE A 652 -13.87 -6.08 -23.37
C ILE A 652 -13.59 -6.80 -24.69
N LYS A 653 -14.61 -7.26 -25.43
CA LYS A 653 -14.41 -7.88 -26.75
C LYS A 653 -13.70 -6.98 -27.77
N PHE A 654 -13.86 -5.66 -27.64
CA PHE A 654 -13.04 -4.72 -28.40
C PHE A 654 -11.57 -4.77 -27.92
N ALA A 655 -11.34 -4.68 -26.60
CA ALA A 655 -9.99 -4.71 -26.02
C ALA A 655 -9.22 -5.99 -26.37
N THR A 656 -9.88 -7.15 -26.43
CA THR A 656 -9.24 -8.43 -26.81
C THR A 656 -8.72 -8.49 -28.24
N ARG A 657 -9.10 -7.55 -29.12
CA ARG A 657 -8.57 -7.46 -30.49
C ARG A 657 -7.27 -6.68 -30.57
N ILE A 658 -6.97 -5.88 -29.56
CA ILE A 658 -5.82 -4.99 -29.55
C ILE A 658 -4.48 -5.76 -29.64
N PRO A 659 -4.27 -6.90 -28.96
CA PRO A 659 -3.03 -7.67 -29.09
C PRO A 659 -2.71 -8.12 -30.51
N ALA A 660 -3.71 -8.37 -31.35
CA ALA A 660 -3.48 -8.82 -32.74
C ALA A 660 -2.71 -7.78 -33.56
N PHE A 661 -2.90 -6.50 -33.24
CA PHE A 661 -2.21 -5.40 -33.89
C PHE A 661 -0.75 -5.28 -33.47
N MET A 662 -0.41 -5.73 -32.25
CA MET A 662 0.96 -5.68 -31.75
C MET A 662 1.90 -6.66 -32.48
N TYR A 663 1.36 -7.77 -33.02
CA TYR A 663 2.13 -8.69 -33.85
C TYR A 663 2.31 -8.23 -35.31
N LEU A 664 1.67 -7.12 -35.69
CA LEU A 664 1.69 -6.60 -37.07
C LEU A 664 2.66 -5.43 -37.24
N THR A 665 3.38 -5.05 -36.18
CA THR A 665 4.24 -3.87 -36.16
C THR A 665 5.70 -4.25 -35.91
N ASP A 666 6.60 -3.73 -36.74
CA ASP A 666 8.06 -3.78 -36.51
C ASP A 666 8.55 -2.59 -35.64
N PHE A 667 7.65 -1.65 -35.29
CA PHE A 667 7.95 -0.42 -34.57
C PHE A 667 7.57 -0.51 -33.08
N ARG A 668 8.47 -0.06 -32.21
CA ARG A 668 8.31 -0.19 -30.75
C ARG A 668 7.27 0.78 -30.20
N GLU A 669 6.05 0.30 -30.02
CA GLU A 669 5.00 0.99 -29.29
C GLU A 669 5.24 0.93 -27.78
N ASN A 670 5.09 2.05 -27.08
CA ASN A 670 5.14 2.09 -25.60
C ASN A 670 3.73 2.23 -25.01
N THR A 671 2.79 2.72 -25.81
CA THR A 671 1.43 3.03 -25.39
C THR A 671 0.41 2.43 -26.36
N LEU A 672 -0.81 2.26 -25.87
CA LEU A 672 -1.97 1.91 -26.68
C LEU A 672 -2.19 2.89 -27.85
N GLN A 673 -1.86 4.16 -27.63
CA GLN A 673 -1.95 5.16 -28.67
C GLN A 673 -0.93 4.92 -29.77
N ASP A 674 0.30 4.53 -29.44
CA ASP A 674 1.28 4.15 -30.45
C ASP A 674 0.74 2.98 -31.29
N VAL A 675 0.16 1.95 -30.65
CA VAL A 675 -0.35 0.76 -31.33
C VAL A 675 -1.42 1.18 -32.35
N ILE A 676 -2.33 2.07 -31.95
CA ILE A 676 -3.50 2.42 -32.76
C ILE A 676 -3.19 3.50 -33.81
N THR A 677 -2.25 4.41 -33.54
CA THR A 677 -1.98 5.55 -34.44
C THR A 677 -0.90 5.29 -35.47
N LYS A 678 0.01 4.33 -35.24
CA LYS A 678 1.06 3.98 -36.20
C LYS A 678 0.63 2.92 -37.23
N LEU A 679 -0.47 2.20 -36.97
CA LEU A 679 -1.06 1.25 -37.90
C LEU A 679 -1.90 1.93 -38.98
N GLU A 680 -2.08 1.23 -40.10
CA GLU A 680 -3.05 1.59 -41.14
C GLU A 680 -4.44 1.77 -40.50
N PRO A 681 -4.99 3.01 -40.46
CA PRO A 681 -6.28 3.29 -39.83
C PRO A 681 -7.43 2.45 -40.39
N ASP A 682 -7.29 1.99 -41.63
CA ASP A 682 -8.24 1.14 -42.33
C ASP A 682 -8.26 -0.29 -41.77
N LEU A 683 -7.11 -0.83 -41.38
CA LEU A 683 -7.04 -2.14 -40.72
C LEU A 683 -7.64 -2.06 -39.32
N PHE A 684 -7.36 -0.98 -38.57
CA PHE A 684 -7.97 -0.75 -37.26
C PHE A 684 -9.50 -0.69 -37.35
N LEU A 685 -10.03 0.03 -38.34
CA LEU A 685 -11.46 0.10 -38.62
C LEU A 685 -12.04 -1.26 -39.02
N ALA A 686 -11.36 -2.02 -39.89
CA ALA A 686 -11.84 -3.33 -40.35
C ALA A 686 -11.93 -4.36 -39.22
N VAL A 687 -10.95 -4.38 -38.31
CA VAL A 687 -10.87 -5.36 -37.21
C VAL A 687 -11.76 -4.95 -36.02
N THR A 688 -11.86 -3.65 -35.71
CA THR A 688 -12.55 -3.19 -34.49
C THR A 688 -13.93 -2.57 -34.73
N GLY A 689 -14.22 -2.15 -35.96
CA GLY A 689 -15.40 -1.35 -36.30
C GLY A 689 -15.29 0.12 -35.90
N LEU A 690 -14.19 0.55 -35.27
CA LEU A 690 -13.97 1.94 -34.84
C LEU A 690 -12.89 2.63 -35.67
N THR A 691 -13.08 3.91 -35.96
CA THR A 691 -12.00 4.75 -36.46
C THR A 691 -11.07 5.16 -35.31
N VAL A 692 -9.85 5.59 -35.63
CA VAL A 692 -8.91 6.16 -34.64
C VAL A 692 -9.53 7.34 -33.90
N LYS A 693 -10.34 8.17 -34.60
CA LYS A 693 -11.07 9.29 -33.99
C LYS A 693 -12.12 8.82 -32.98
N ASP A 694 -12.90 7.79 -33.33
CA ASP A 694 -13.89 7.20 -32.43
C ASP A 694 -13.21 6.65 -31.16
N PHE A 695 -12.10 5.95 -31.32
CA PHE A 695 -11.34 5.40 -30.20
C PHE A 695 -10.82 6.51 -29.26
N HIS A 696 -10.21 7.57 -29.81
CA HIS A 696 -9.77 8.72 -29.02
C HIS A 696 -10.91 9.40 -28.26
N LEU A 697 -12.09 9.48 -28.87
CA LEU A 697 -13.27 10.02 -28.21
C LEU A 697 -13.66 9.15 -27.00
N LEU A 698 -13.73 7.82 -27.16
CA LEU A 698 -14.08 6.90 -26.08
C LEU A 698 -13.04 6.90 -24.94
N VAL A 699 -11.75 7.00 -25.27
CA VAL A 699 -10.68 7.20 -24.28
C VAL A 699 -10.86 8.51 -23.52
N ARG A 700 -11.15 9.62 -24.21
CA ARG A 700 -11.37 10.93 -23.59
C ARG A 700 -12.59 10.92 -22.65
N LEU A 701 -13.62 10.16 -22.99
CA LEU A 701 -14.79 9.97 -22.14
C LEU A 701 -14.57 8.99 -20.99
N LYS A 702 -13.34 8.46 -20.85
CA LYS A 702 -12.91 7.46 -19.86
C LYS A 702 -13.59 6.09 -20.01
N VAL A 703 -14.08 5.73 -21.19
CA VAL A 703 -14.69 4.41 -21.43
C VAL A 703 -13.65 3.29 -21.33
N PHE A 704 -12.44 3.54 -21.84
CA PHE A 704 -11.30 2.63 -21.75
C PHE A 704 -10.29 3.14 -20.72
N ASN A 705 -9.76 2.24 -19.91
CA ASN A 705 -8.71 2.52 -18.95
C ASN A 705 -7.34 2.43 -19.63
N THR A 706 -6.87 3.57 -20.16
CA THR A 706 -5.62 3.66 -20.92
C THR A 706 -4.41 3.20 -20.11
N GLU A 707 -4.37 3.44 -18.80
CA GLU A 707 -3.23 3.02 -17.97
C GLU A 707 -3.12 1.50 -17.89
N GLN A 708 -4.24 0.82 -17.59
CA GLN A 708 -4.27 -0.65 -17.54
C GLN A 708 -3.98 -1.27 -18.91
N MET A 709 -4.47 -0.65 -19.98
CA MET A 709 -4.20 -1.11 -21.34
C MET A 709 -2.74 -0.87 -21.75
N ASN A 710 -2.13 0.26 -21.40
CA ASN A 710 -0.70 0.53 -21.63
C ASN A 710 0.18 -0.47 -20.88
N GLN A 711 -0.16 -0.82 -19.63
CA GLN A 711 0.54 -1.86 -18.88
C GLN A 711 0.43 -3.23 -19.57
N ALA A 712 -0.75 -3.56 -20.13
CA ALA A 712 -0.95 -4.79 -20.88
C ALA A 712 -0.13 -4.82 -22.19
N VAL A 713 -0.07 -3.70 -22.91
CA VAL A 713 0.80 -3.51 -24.08
C VAL A 713 2.26 -3.71 -23.69
N PHE A 714 2.73 -3.05 -22.64
CA PHE A 714 4.12 -3.16 -22.19
C PHE A 714 4.50 -4.61 -21.83
N ALA A 715 3.65 -5.30 -21.06
CA ALA A 715 3.91 -6.68 -20.65
C ALA A 715 3.97 -7.65 -21.84
N PHE A 716 3.12 -7.43 -22.85
CA PHE A 716 3.12 -8.22 -24.06
C PHE A 716 4.38 -8.02 -24.89
N ARG A 717 4.80 -6.75 -25.07
CA ARG A 717 6.04 -6.41 -25.78
C ARG A 717 7.26 -7.05 -25.13
N ARG A 718 7.42 -6.93 -23.82
CA ARG A 718 8.57 -7.50 -23.11
C ARG A 718 8.64 -9.02 -23.22
N TYR A 719 7.50 -9.70 -23.22
CA TYR A 719 7.42 -11.14 -23.46
C TYR A 719 7.88 -11.51 -24.88
N GLU A 720 7.48 -10.73 -25.88
CA GLU A 720 7.91 -10.93 -27.27
C GLU A 720 9.41 -10.63 -27.46
N ASP A 721 9.90 -9.52 -26.93
CA ASP A 721 11.32 -9.13 -26.96
C ASP A 721 12.21 -10.24 -26.33
N ALA A 722 11.78 -10.82 -25.20
CA ALA A 722 12.47 -11.95 -24.58
C ALA A 722 12.46 -13.22 -25.44
N SER A 723 11.35 -13.48 -26.14
CA SER A 723 11.18 -14.65 -27.02
C SER A 723 12.05 -14.55 -28.29
N LEU A 724 12.13 -13.36 -28.91
CA LEU A 724 12.97 -13.09 -30.08
C LEU A 724 14.48 -13.20 -29.74
N ARG A 725 14.87 -12.75 -28.55
CA ARG A 725 16.24 -12.91 -28.04
C ARG A 725 16.62 -14.38 -27.85
N TYR A 726 15.71 -15.21 -27.32
CA TYR A 726 15.96 -16.64 -27.12
C TYR A 726 16.22 -17.40 -28.43
N THR A 727 15.59 -16.97 -29.53
CA THR A 727 15.77 -17.59 -30.86
C THR A 727 17.00 -17.08 -31.61
N GLY A 728 17.80 -16.19 -31.01
CA GLY A 728 19.02 -15.64 -31.61
C GLY A 728 18.75 -14.62 -32.72
N ILE A 729 17.52 -14.10 -32.82
CA ILE A 729 17.14 -13.09 -33.80
C ILE A 729 17.38 -11.71 -33.17
N GLU A 730 18.41 -11.00 -33.62
CA GLU A 730 18.58 -9.58 -33.27
C GLU A 730 17.45 -8.79 -33.91
N SER A 731 16.63 -8.11 -33.09
CA SER A 731 15.53 -7.28 -33.60
C SER A 731 16.03 -6.14 -34.50
N HIS A 732 17.27 -5.67 -34.31
CA HIS A 732 17.89 -4.63 -35.12
C HIS A 732 19.40 -4.86 -35.36
N PRO A 733 19.86 -4.94 -36.62
CA PRO A 733 21.28 -4.99 -36.96
C PRO A 733 21.99 -3.67 -36.61
N GLY A 734 23.12 -3.72 -35.88
CA GLY A 734 24.01 -2.55 -35.66
C GLY A 734 24.00 -1.93 -34.26
N LEU A 735 23.22 -2.48 -33.33
CA LEU A 735 23.22 -2.07 -31.91
C LEU A 735 23.88 -3.17 -31.07
N THR A 736 24.82 -2.83 -30.17
CA THR A 736 25.39 -3.81 -29.21
C THR A 736 24.88 -3.54 -27.81
N HIS A 737 24.47 -4.61 -27.13
CA HIS A 737 23.99 -4.56 -25.75
C HIS A 737 25.14 -4.84 -24.75
N TYR A 738 25.24 -4.05 -23.68
CA TYR A 738 26.13 -4.27 -22.54
C TYR A 738 25.32 -4.46 -21.24
N GLY A 739 25.71 -5.43 -20.41
CA GLY A 739 25.03 -5.78 -19.15
C GLY A 739 23.96 -6.88 -19.31
N LEU A 740 23.50 -7.43 -18.20
CA LEU A 740 22.31 -8.29 -18.19
C LEU A 740 21.08 -7.39 -18.41
N TYR A 741 20.74 -7.21 -19.69
CA TYR A 741 19.49 -6.66 -20.22
C TYR A 741 19.28 -5.12 -20.22
N ASP A 742 19.97 -4.41 -21.13
CA ASP A 742 19.52 -3.16 -21.83
C ASP A 742 20.42 -1.92 -21.83
N THR A 743 21.73 -2.01 -21.58
CA THR A 743 22.60 -0.89 -22.03
C THR A 743 22.82 -0.99 -23.54
N VAL A 744 22.12 -0.20 -24.35
CA VAL A 744 22.30 -0.16 -25.81
C VAL A 744 23.35 0.89 -26.18
N VAL A 745 24.42 0.47 -26.87
CA VAL A 745 25.40 1.39 -27.46
C VAL A 745 25.45 1.10 -28.97
N ALA A 746 25.45 2.16 -29.79
CA ALA A 746 25.66 2.01 -31.22
C ALA A 746 27.03 1.35 -31.47
N ARG A 747 27.09 0.36 -32.38
CA ARG A 747 28.41 -0.09 -32.88
C ARG A 747 29.01 1.09 -33.65
N GLU A 748 30.21 1.53 -33.26
CA GLU A 748 31.04 2.33 -34.17
C GLU A 748 31.43 1.50 -35.41
#